data_AF-A0A7D9JYV8-F1
#
_entry.id   AF-A0A7D9JYV8-F1
#
_cell.length_a   1.000
_cell.length_b   1.000
_cell.length_c   1.000
_cell.angle_alpha   90.00
_cell.angle_beta   90.00
_cell.angle_gamma   90.00
#
_symmetry.space_group_name_H-M   'P 1'
#
loop_
_entity.id
_entity.type
_entity.pdbx_description
1 polymer ?
#
loop_
_entity_poly.entity_id
_entity_poly.type
_entity_poly.pdbx_seq_one_letter_code
_entity_poly.pdbx_strand_id
1 'polypeptide(L)'
;MCLALFAAHYFKDYKSDFNEVSDSQPEVLSDDFIESQNIENHNTGLPDRIKLVNSKEIMKCRRIKAVIRYHTPNRRKEPEKYFHHLLMLYFPWRNEQELLGEDQTYISKFYEPDVQEVVKCNKEIFEPDGAINEALESLRNFDGVPTHSYDPINDQENEDLRQSLPDDSDETESFNESLPQHLASNPESVQPSSGISSYNQPLEISDDDLRKTVRSLNNKQRYAYDVVLSWCRNKMANRNTLKPSKVDPIHVFVTGGGGAGKSHLIKAIYHTVTKTFRYAPMNSELPSVLLMAPTGVAAININGTTVNTALAIPRDCGNNVPAMSDKRRTQMRLSLAELKLIIIDEISMVSNMGLLHIHQRLKEIFVTTNSELFAGISVLVFGDFFQLPPIRSATTFSNYKNDTFNHPWHVFKMAELTQIMRQKDDLAFTQLLNRVRTASHTDDDIRKQDIDRVLSKGRSETGRLDTKILIKENARVMLTTNVDISDQLINGQLGAVIKVSVDNVSNKPFTIFVKFDDSNAGVSAIRNSSSSFARENNLVPIKPVLARIKVRPGKPSSPEMQRLQFPVTLAWACTVHKVQGLSLDNIVVSFDLKKQRYFNYGQVYVALSRATSLNGLYILGTLESKHIRANPKVQEEYERLCETSSLHPHITTDLCNIETVSICLLNIRSFKKHSLDLCNDPILSKCDVFALTETQLLPSVPNDDINSILNDFSIHRQDHDDKFLSLAVCYKDTITLCNTEYITSINGLRFLLNNSGGNALSCLLLYRKHGGNIQQFIACLDYIITSLDIDVIFGDFNIDYFNEKNISSLKVLAESLNYVQLVSEPTFVSSGSLLDHVYVKQSISNKIEANVVSLYYSDHEAVK
;
A
#
# COMPACT_ATOMS: atom_id res chain seq x y z
N MET A 1 48.21 -2.61 18.92
CA MET A 1 47.09 -2.98 18.04
C MET A 1 45.90 -2.15 18.46
N CYS A 2 45.21 -1.47 17.53
CA CYS A 2 43.97 -0.76 17.84
C CYS A 2 42.80 -1.76 18.04
N LEU A 3 41.69 -1.29 18.61
CA LEU A 3 40.55 -2.13 18.94
C LEU A 3 39.94 -2.80 17.69
N ALA A 4 39.86 -2.08 16.58
CA ALA A 4 39.35 -2.62 15.32
C ALA A 4 40.21 -3.81 14.83
N LEU A 5 41.54 -3.69 14.82
CA LEU A 5 42.42 -4.81 14.46
C LEU A 5 42.27 -5.99 15.42
N PHE A 6 42.12 -5.72 16.72
CA PHE A 6 41.95 -6.78 17.71
C PHE A 6 40.62 -7.52 17.54
N ALA A 7 39.51 -6.80 17.39
CA ALA A 7 38.18 -7.39 17.22
C ALA A 7 38.03 -8.16 15.90
N ALA A 8 38.69 -7.71 14.82
CA ALA A 8 38.70 -8.41 13.55
C ALA A 8 39.41 -9.76 13.63
N HIS A 9 40.44 -9.87 14.47
CA HIS A 9 41.35 -11.02 14.52
C HIS A 9 41.13 -11.95 15.71
N TYR A 10 40.57 -11.49 16.82
CA TYR A 10 40.46 -12.28 18.04
C TYR A 10 39.01 -12.43 18.50
N PHE A 11 38.72 -13.56 19.14
CA PHE A 11 37.46 -13.82 19.83
C PHE A 11 37.73 -14.58 21.13
N LYS A 12 36.78 -14.54 22.06
CA LYS A 12 36.90 -15.21 23.35
C LYS A 12 36.82 -16.73 23.16
N ASP A 13 37.76 -17.46 23.75
CA ASP A 13 37.82 -18.91 23.68
C ASP A 13 36.95 -19.51 24.80
N TYR A 14 35.74 -19.94 24.44
CA TYR A 14 34.72 -20.40 25.39
C TYR A 14 34.89 -21.86 25.84
N LYS A 15 35.96 -22.57 25.44
CA LYS A 15 36.18 -23.96 25.89
C LYS A 15 36.64 -23.99 27.35
N SER A 16 35.71 -24.16 28.28
CA SER A 16 35.98 -24.58 29.66
C SER A 16 36.04 -26.10 29.77
N ASP A 17 36.98 -26.63 30.56
CA ASP A 17 37.30 -28.06 30.71
C ASP A 17 36.20 -28.96 31.34
N PHE A 18 34.94 -28.53 31.43
CA PHE A 18 33.86 -29.38 31.96
C PHE A 18 32.54 -29.20 31.19
N ASN A 19 31.87 -30.34 30.97
CA ASN A 19 30.61 -30.52 30.24
C ASN A 19 29.45 -29.72 30.85
N GLU A 20 29.19 -28.51 30.35
CA GLU A 20 27.88 -27.87 30.38
C GLU A 20 27.57 -27.26 29.01
N VAL A 21 26.48 -27.72 28.39
CA VAL A 21 25.93 -27.14 27.17
C VAL A 21 25.04 -25.98 27.60
N SER A 22 25.52 -24.75 27.46
CA SER A 22 24.70 -23.54 27.54
C SER A 22 24.56 -22.92 26.14
N ASP A 23 23.31 -22.64 25.76
CA ASP A 23 22.84 -22.15 24.46
C ASP A 23 23.23 -20.67 24.16
N SER A 24 24.37 -20.20 24.66
CA SER A 24 24.84 -18.82 24.43
C SER A 24 26.17 -18.76 23.67
N GLN A 25 26.35 -19.64 22.68
CA GLN A 25 27.38 -19.43 21.66
C GLN A 25 26.74 -18.77 20.43
N PRO A 26 27.13 -17.53 20.06
CA PRO A 26 26.88 -17.07 18.70
C PRO A 26 27.58 -18.06 17.77
N GLU A 27 26.89 -18.54 16.72
CA GLU A 27 27.46 -19.38 15.67
C GLU A 27 28.60 -18.62 14.96
N VAL A 28 29.76 -18.53 15.60
CA VAL A 28 31.01 -18.26 14.92
C VAL A 28 31.28 -19.54 14.16
N LEU A 29 31.22 -19.47 12.82
CA LEU A 29 31.58 -20.54 11.89
C LEU A 29 32.65 -21.44 12.54
N SER A 30 32.25 -22.63 12.96
CA SER A 30 33.14 -23.52 13.70
C SER A 30 34.37 -23.78 12.82
N ASP A 31 35.56 -23.78 13.42
CA ASP A 31 36.81 -24.07 12.71
C ASP A 31 36.73 -25.41 11.93
N ASP A 32 35.85 -26.32 12.36
CA ASP A 32 35.51 -27.60 11.72
C ASP A 32 34.88 -27.43 10.32
N PHE A 33 34.11 -26.35 10.08
CA PHE A 33 33.54 -26.07 8.75
C PHE A 33 34.61 -25.57 7.77
N ILE A 34 35.65 -24.89 8.26
CA ILE A 34 36.74 -24.35 7.45
C ILE A 34 37.76 -25.45 7.09
N GLU A 35 37.97 -26.45 7.95
CA GLU A 35 38.83 -27.62 7.64
C GLU A 35 38.28 -28.45 6.47
N SER A 36 36.97 -28.41 6.21
CA SER A 36 36.36 -29.09 5.07
C SER A 36 36.60 -28.41 3.71
N GLN A 37 37.06 -27.15 3.69
CA GLN A 37 37.18 -26.34 2.46
C GLN A 37 38.61 -26.06 1.96
N ASN A 38 39.66 -26.62 2.59
CA ASN A 38 41.06 -26.46 2.15
C ASN A 38 41.45 -25.01 1.81
N ILE A 39 41.06 -24.04 2.65
CA ILE A 39 41.47 -22.64 2.47
C ILE A 39 42.89 -22.50 3.03
N GLU A 40 43.83 -22.05 2.20
CA GLU A 40 45.23 -21.84 2.60
C GLU A 40 45.32 -20.94 3.84
N ASN A 41 46.01 -21.43 4.87
CA ASN A 41 46.29 -20.67 6.10
C ASN A 41 47.13 -19.45 5.76
N HIS A 42 46.51 -18.26 5.72
CA HIS A 42 47.26 -17.02 5.74
C HIS A 42 47.95 -16.89 7.10
N ASN A 43 49.28 -17.03 7.10
CA ASN A 43 50.11 -16.90 8.28
C ASN A 43 50.13 -15.43 8.72
N THR A 44 49.24 -15.04 9.64
CA THR A 44 49.00 -13.64 10.03
C THR A 44 50.11 -13.06 10.92
N GLY A 45 51.10 -13.86 11.34
CA GLY A 45 52.17 -13.45 12.25
C GLY A 45 51.68 -13.09 13.66
N LEU A 46 50.39 -13.33 13.95
CA LEU A 46 49.73 -13.03 15.22
C LEU A 46 49.61 -14.31 16.06
N PRO A 47 49.76 -14.25 17.40
CA PRO A 47 49.68 -15.44 18.25
C PRO A 47 48.31 -16.14 18.18
N ASP A 48 48.28 -17.46 18.05
CA ASP A 48 47.03 -18.24 17.96
C ASP A 48 46.13 -18.09 19.20
N ARG A 49 46.73 -17.88 20.38
CA ARG A 49 46.03 -17.63 21.63
C ARG A 49 46.73 -16.53 22.42
N ILE A 50 45.95 -15.59 22.95
CA ILE A 50 46.42 -14.51 23.81
C ILE A 50 45.62 -14.53 25.11
N LYS A 51 46.31 -14.42 26.25
CA LYS A 51 45.66 -14.30 27.56
C LYS A 51 45.53 -12.83 27.95
N LEU A 52 44.32 -12.38 28.27
CA LEU A 52 44.08 -11.03 28.74
C LEU A 52 44.62 -10.85 30.16
N VAL A 53 45.30 -9.73 30.41
CA VAL A 53 45.99 -9.46 31.68
C VAL A 53 45.00 -9.25 32.84
N ASN A 54 43.89 -8.55 32.57
CA ASN A 54 42.92 -8.16 33.62
C ASN A 54 41.89 -9.25 33.94
N SER A 55 41.35 -9.92 32.92
CA SER A 55 40.30 -10.93 33.09
C SER A 55 40.82 -12.37 33.15
N LYS A 56 42.10 -12.61 32.85
CA LYS A 56 42.72 -13.94 32.64
C LYS A 56 42.06 -14.80 31.56
N GLU A 57 41.16 -14.22 30.77
CA GLU A 57 40.46 -14.89 29.68
C GLU A 57 41.40 -15.17 28.51
N ILE A 58 41.18 -16.28 27.82
CA ILE A 58 41.95 -16.67 26.65
C ILE A 58 41.18 -16.25 25.41
N MET A 59 41.84 -15.48 24.55
CA MET A 59 41.33 -15.06 23.25
C MET A 59 42.02 -15.91 22.17
N LYS A 60 41.25 -16.46 21.24
CA LYS A 60 41.75 -17.25 20.11
C LYS A 60 41.76 -16.40 18.84
N CYS A 61 42.83 -16.55 18.04
CA CYS A 61 42.95 -15.91 16.75
C CYS A 61 42.02 -16.58 15.72
N ARG A 62 41.30 -15.77 14.94
CA ARG A 62 40.41 -16.22 13.86
C ARG A 62 41.25 -16.57 12.63
N ARG A 63 40.88 -17.67 11.94
CA ARG A 63 41.47 -18.01 10.64
C ARG A 63 41.03 -17.07 9.51
N ILE A 64 39.84 -16.48 9.63
CA ILE A 64 39.29 -15.48 8.69
C ILE A 64 38.95 -14.21 9.49
N LYS A 65 39.36 -13.04 8.97
CA LYS A 65 39.07 -11.75 9.60
C LYS A 65 37.55 -11.52 9.69
N ALA A 66 37.07 -11.08 10.84
CA ALA A 66 35.69 -10.68 11.01
C ALA A 66 35.42 -9.32 10.35
N VAL A 67 34.22 -9.16 9.78
CA VAL A 67 33.72 -7.86 9.34
C VAL A 67 33.27 -7.10 10.57
N ILE A 68 33.81 -5.89 10.77
CA ILE A 68 33.43 -5.03 11.89
C ILE A 68 32.36 -4.06 11.42
N ARG A 69 31.24 -4.03 12.15
CA ARG A 69 30.19 -3.02 12.01
C ARG A 69 30.26 -2.10 13.22
N TYR A 70 30.10 -0.80 12.98
CA TYR A 70 30.13 0.18 14.04
C TYR A 70 29.23 1.37 13.68
N HIS A 71 28.72 2.05 14.69
CA HIS A 71 27.93 3.27 14.52
C HIS A 71 28.85 4.46 14.27
N THR A 72 28.55 5.30 13.27
CA THR A 72 29.30 6.51 12.95
C THR A 72 28.43 7.75 13.22
N PRO A 73 28.62 8.43 14.36
CA PRO A 73 27.90 9.67 14.70
C PRO A 73 28.10 10.76 13.64
N ASN A 74 27.19 11.73 13.57
CA ASN A 74 27.34 12.83 12.61
C ASN A 74 28.41 13.83 13.11
N ARG A 75 29.49 14.01 12.35
CA ARG A 75 30.62 14.90 12.70
C ARG A 75 30.22 16.36 12.95
N ARG A 76 29.16 16.88 12.32
CA ARG A 76 28.69 18.26 12.50
C ARG A 76 27.72 18.40 13.67
N LYS A 77 26.78 17.45 13.83
CA LYS A 77 25.75 17.51 14.88
C LYS A 77 26.26 17.04 16.25
N GLU A 78 27.14 16.05 16.28
CA GLU A 78 27.69 15.46 17.50
C GLU A 78 29.21 15.24 17.39
N PRO A 79 30.02 16.32 17.30
CA PRO A 79 31.44 16.22 17.01
C PRO A 79 32.22 15.41 18.05
N GLU A 80 31.99 15.62 19.35
CA GLU A 80 32.66 14.87 20.42
C GLU A 80 32.40 13.36 20.34
N LYS A 81 31.14 12.96 20.12
CA LYS A 81 30.80 11.53 19.95
C LYS A 81 31.46 10.94 18.72
N TYR A 82 31.53 11.69 17.62
CA TYR A 82 32.21 11.26 16.39
C TYR A 82 33.70 10.99 16.64
N PHE A 83 34.42 11.94 17.23
CA PHE A 83 35.86 11.78 17.48
C PHE A 83 36.15 10.73 18.57
N HIS A 84 35.27 10.58 19.56
CA HIS A 84 35.33 9.49 20.53
C HIS A 84 35.31 8.11 19.85
N HIS A 85 34.32 7.83 18.99
CA HIS A 85 34.20 6.54 18.31
C HIS A 85 35.39 6.27 17.37
N LEU A 86 35.87 7.33 16.70
CA LEU A 86 37.00 7.25 15.78
C LEU A 86 38.30 6.87 16.52
N LEU A 87 38.58 7.55 17.63
CA LEU A 87 39.74 7.26 18.48
C LEU A 87 39.62 5.88 19.13
N MET A 88 38.45 5.54 19.66
CA MET A 88 38.20 4.26 20.33
C MET A 88 38.47 3.05 19.41
N LEU A 89 38.09 3.13 18.13
CA LEU A 89 38.26 2.03 17.19
C LEU A 89 39.66 1.95 16.59
N TYR A 90 40.21 3.10 16.19
CA TYR A 90 41.38 3.15 15.30
C TYR A 90 42.66 3.65 15.98
N PHE A 91 42.58 4.27 17.15
CA PHE A 91 43.75 4.60 17.95
C PHE A 91 44.08 3.46 18.94
N PRO A 92 45.35 3.12 19.20
CA PRO A 92 45.72 2.15 20.23
C PRO A 92 45.64 2.76 21.64
N TRP A 93 44.86 2.14 22.54
CA TRP A 93 44.70 2.60 23.92
C TRP A 93 44.59 1.41 24.90
N ARG A 94 44.85 1.65 26.19
CA ARG A 94 44.67 0.67 27.28
C ARG A 94 43.64 1.12 28.31
N ASN A 95 43.49 2.43 28.48
CA ASN A 95 42.47 3.06 29.30
C ASN A 95 41.78 4.16 28.49
N GLU A 96 40.46 4.28 28.61
CA GLU A 96 39.66 5.27 27.89
C GLU A 96 40.07 6.71 28.25
N GLN A 97 40.59 6.93 29.47
CA GLN A 97 41.15 8.23 29.87
C GLN A 97 42.36 8.66 29.02
N GLU A 98 43.07 7.74 28.36
CA GLU A 98 44.18 8.05 27.45
C GLU A 98 43.69 8.65 26.12
N LEU A 99 42.38 8.57 25.83
CA LEU A 99 41.74 9.10 24.63
C LEU A 99 41.26 10.55 24.80
N LEU A 100 41.42 11.14 25.98
CA LEU A 100 41.10 12.54 26.27
C LEU A 100 42.37 13.40 26.16
N GLY A 101 42.25 14.55 25.48
CA GLY A 101 43.37 15.50 25.35
C GLY A 101 43.47 16.44 26.54
N GLU A 102 44.31 17.47 26.41
CA GLU A 102 44.58 18.44 27.49
C GLU A 102 43.31 19.09 28.07
N ASP A 103 42.31 19.35 27.21
CA ASP A 103 41.04 19.98 27.57
C ASP A 103 39.94 18.99 27.98
N GLN A 104 40.27 17.73 28.29
CA GLN A 104 39.30 16.67 28.60
C GLN A 104 38.28 16.43 27.47
N THR A 105 38.71 16.59 26.22
CA THR A 105 37.88 16.39 25.02
C THR A 105 38.52 15.38 24.07
N TYR A 106 37.69 14.65 23.32
CA TYR A 106 38.18 13.71 22.31
C TYR A 106 38.65 14.44 21.04
N ILE A 107 38.10 15.63 20.80
CA ILE A 107 38.54 16.51 19.72
C ILE A 107 39.99 16.94 19.92
N SER A 108 40.34 17.46 21.10
CA SER A 108 41.71 17.92 21.39
C SER A 108 42.72 16.79 21.23
N LYS A 109 42.40 15.58 21.73
CA LYS A 109 43.21 14.37 21.54
C LYS A 109 43.45 14.06 20.06
N PHE A 110 42.41 14.15 19.23
CA PHE A 110 42.53 13.84 17.82
C PHE A 110 43.47 14.82 17.09
N TYR A 111 43.61 16.07 17.55
CA TYR A 111 44.53 17.04 16.95
C TYR A 111 45.92 17.07 17.58
N GLU A 112 46.21 16.20 18.55
CA GLU A 112 47.59 16.01 19.04
C GLU A 112 48.50 15.49 17.92
N PRO A 113 49.82 15.78 18.00
CA PRO A 113 50.79 15.29 17.02
C PRO A 113 50.71 13.76 16.89
N ASP A 114 50.87 13.25 15.67
CA ASP A 114 50.94 11.81 15.34
C ASP A 114 49.63 10.99 15.51
N VAL A 115 48.64 11.49 16.25
CA VAL A 115 47.36 10.77 16.48
C VAL A 115 46.55 10.62 15.18
N GLN A 116 46.48 11.68 14.38
CA GLN A 116 45.70 11.68 13.13
C GLN A 116 46.24 10.68 12.11
N GLU A 117 47.56 10.62 11.95
CA GLU A 117 48.20 9.72 11.00
C GLU A 117 47.99 8.27 11.41
N VAL A 118 48.10 7.96 12.71
CA VAL A 118 47.86 6.61 13.24
C VAL A 118 46.40 6.18 13.02
N VAL A 119 45.44 7.05 13.32
CA VAL A 119 44.01 6.78 13.10
C VAL A 119 43.71 6.58 11.62
N LYS A 120 44.25 7.43 10.75
CA LYS A 120 44.04 7.36 9.31
C LYS A 120 44.60 6.06 8.71
N CYS A 121 45.85 5.73 9.02
CA CYS A 121 46.49 4.49 8.57
C CYS A 121 45.71 3.25 9.03
N ASN A 122 45.25 3.21 10.29
CA ASN A 122 44.47 2.08 10.79
C ASN A 122 43.07 2.03 10.18
N LYS A 123 42.44 3.16 9.88
CA LYS A 123 41.11 3.24 9.25
C LYS A 123 41.14 2.78 7.80
N GLU A 124 42.15 3.17 7.02
CA GLU A 124 42.31 2.77 5.61
C GLU A 124 42.41 1.24 5.42
N ILE A 125 42.90 0.50 6.41
CA ILE A 125 42.93 -0.98 6.39
C ILE A 125 41.52 -1.58 6.32
N PHE A 126 40.52 -0.92 6.89
CA PHE A 126 39.14 -1.39 6.96
C PHE A 126 38.21 -0.65 5.98
N GLU A 127 38.60 0.54 5.53
CA GLU A 127 37.84 1.39 4.61
C GLU A 127 38.69 1.82 3.41
N PRO A 128 38.96 0.91 2.45
CA PRO A 128 39.83 1.22 1.31
C PRO A 128 39.24 2.24 0.32
N ASP A 129 37.91 2.43 0.32
CA ASP A 129 37.19 3.33 -0.60
C ASP A 129 36.69 4.61 0.11
N GLY A 130 37.63 5.45 0.58
CA GLY A 130 37.33 6.70 1.30
C GLY A 130 36.39 7.67 0.56
N ALA A 131 36.36 7.63 -0.78
CA ALA A 131 35.51 8.49 -1.62
C ALA A 131 34.01 8.20 -1.47
N ILE A 132 33.61 6.96 -1.17
CA ILE A 132 32.20 6.59 -0.98
C ILE A 132 31.71 7.16 0.36
N ASN A 133 32.55 7.12 1.38
CA ASN A 133 32.23 7.65 2.71
C ASN A 133 32.19 9.19 2.71
N GLU A 134 33.09 9.87 1.99
CA GLU A 134 33.02 11.33 1.81
C GLU A 134 31.76 11.77 1.05
N ALA A 135 31.32 10.99 0.05
CA ALA A 135 30.06 11.24 -0.67
C ALA A 135 28.83 11.03 0.22
N LEU A 136 28.83 10.00 1.08
CA LEU A 136 27.78 9.75 2.07
C LEU A 136 27.73 10.82 3.15
N GLU A 137 28.87 11.33 3.62
CA GLU A 137 28.93 12.46 4.54
C GLU A 137 28.43 13.76 3.88
N SER A 138 28.77 13.98 2.61
CA SER A 138 28.27 15.12 1.83
C SER A 138 26.75 15.09 1.67
N LEU A 139 26.17 13.90 1.46
CA LEU A 139 24.72 13.67 1.41
C LEU A 139 24.03 13.84 2.78
N ARG A 140 24.68 13.45 3.88
CA ARG A 140 24.17 13.65 5.25
C ARG A 140 24.16 15.12 5.68
N ASN A 141 24.93 15.98 5.01
CA ASN A 141 25.11 17.40 5.34
C ASN A 141 24.23 18.35 4.50
N PHE A 142 23.33 17.86 3.66
CA PHE A 142 22.39 18.66 2.86
C PHE A 142 21.06 18.86 3.62
N ASP A 143 20.75 20.09 4.05
CA ASP A 143 19.58 20.45 4.88
C ASP A 143 18.22 20.50 4.12
N GLY A 144 17.89 19.46 3.34
CA GLY A 144 16.69 19.46 2.47
C GLY A 144 15.68 18.34 2.69
N VAL A 145 16.09 17.16 3.15
CA VAL A 145 15.21 15.99 3.34
C VAL A 145 15.85 15.09 4.40
N PRO A 146 15.13 14.55 5.41
CA PRO A 146 15.70 13.56 6.31
C PRO A 146 15.98 12.26 5.54
N THR A 147 17.21 12.10 5.06
CA THR A 147 17.72 10.83 4.53
C THR A 147 17.97 9.90 5.71
N HIS A 148 16.97 9.12 6.07
CA HIS A 148 17.14 7.99 6.98
C HIS A 148 18.05 6.96 6.30
N SER A 149 19.30 6.80 6.76
CA SER A 149 20.11 5.64 6.38
C SER A 149 19.58 4.43 7.16
N TYR A 150 18.81 3.58 6.48
CA TYR A 150 18.28 2.34 7.05
C TYR A 150 19.32 1.22 6.95
N ASP A 151 19.97 0.88 8.06
CA ASP A 151 20.60 -0.42 8.27
C ASP A 151 19.85 -1.14 9.41
N PRO A 152 18.91 -2.06 9.11
CA PRO A 152 18.03 -2.69 10.09
C PRO A 152 18.75 -3.52 11.16
N ILE A 153 20.04 -3.81 10.99
CA ILE A 153 20.82 -4.62 11.94
C ILE A 153 21.42 -3.76 13.07
N ASN A 154 21.72 -2.48 12.80
CA ASN A 154 22.48 -1.63 13.74
C ASN A 154 21.62 -1.08 14.89
N ASP A 155 20.31 -0.91 14.68
CA ASP A 155 19.38 -0.51 15.75
C ASP A 155 19.16 -1.64 16.77
N GLN A 156 19.39 -2.89 16.36
CA GLN A 156 19.21 -4.06 17.19
C GLN A 156 20.41 -4.28 18.13
N GLU A 157 21.65 -4.08 17.66
CA GLU A 157 22.89 -4.20 18.46
C GLU A 157 23.13 -3.01 19.41
N ASN A 158 22.70 -1.80 19.05
CA ASN A 158 22.86 -0.62 19.91
C ASN A 158 21.94 -0.61 21.15
N GLU A 159 20.80 -1.32 21.10
CA GLU A 159 19.97 -1.54 22.30
C GLU A 159 20.62 -2.52 23.28
N ASP A 160 21.33 -3.54 22.76
CA ASP A 160 21.93 -4.59 23.58
C ASP A 160 23.19 -4.10 24.32
N LEU A 161 23.95 -3.15 23.74
CA LEU A 161 25.10 -2.49 24.39
C LEU A 161 24.70 -1.53 25.53
N ARG A 162 23.49 -0.95 25.47
CA ARG A 162 22.98 -0.03 26.52
C ARG A 162 22.47 -0.76 27.76
N GLN A 163 22.21 -2.05 27.68
CA GLN A 163 21.76 -2.88 28.81
C GLN A 163 22.90 -3.53 29.60
N SER A 164 24.16 -3.38 29.17
CA SER A 164 25.32 -4.06 29.78
C SER A 164 26.22 -3.18 30.67
N LEU A 165 25.83 -1.94 30.99
CA LEU A 165 26.54 -1.12 31.98
C LEU A 165 25.73 -1.08 33.29
N PRO A 166 26.32 -1.37 34.46
CA PRO A 166 25.62 -1.25 35.74
C PRO A 166 25.37 0.22 36.08
N ASP A 167 24.13 0.54 36.46
CA ASP A 167 23.75 1.81 37.09
C ASP A 167 24.61 2.08 38.33
N ASP A 168 25.21 3.28 38.40
CA ASP A 168 25.59 3.87 39.68
C ASP A 168 25.21 5.36 39.69
N SER A 169 24.42 5.68 40.72
CA SER A 169 24.07 6.99 41.31
C SER A 169 22.97 7.88 40.68
N ASP A 170 21.97 8.14 41.53
CA ASP A 170 20.86 9.09 41.41
C ASP A 170 21.30 10.58 41.37
N GLU A 171 20.68 11.37 40.50
CA GLU A 171 19.78 12.51 40.81
C GLU A 171 19.79 13.57 39.68
N THR A 172 18.57 13.88 39.23
CA THR A 172 18.09 15.14 38.64
C THR A 172 18.49 15.59 37.23
N GLU A 173 17.43 15.68 36.41
CA GLU A 173 17.13 16.66 35.36
C GLU A 173 17.94 16.73 34.06
N SER A 174 17.16 16.48 32.99
CA SER A 174 17.18 17.12 31.67
C SER A 174 18.29 16.71 30.70
N PHE A 175 17.88 16.22 29.53
CA PHE A 175 18.08 16.91 28.25
C PHE A 175 17.33 16.15 27.15
N ASN A 176 16.15 16.69 26.79
CA ASN A 176 15.55 16.49 25.48
C ASN A 176 16.24 17.45 24.51
N GLU A 177 16.88 16.97 23.46
CA GLU A 177 17.17 17.71 22.22
C GLU A 177 17.27 16.69 21.07
N SER A 178 16.69 16.84 19.87
CA SER A 178 15.76 17.84 19.33
C SER A 178 15.21 17.29 17.99
N LEU A 179 13.89 17.37 17.79
CA LEU A 179 13.28 17.36 16.46
C LEU A 179 13.36 18.79 15.89
N PRO A 180 13.67 19.03 14.60
CA PRO A 180 13.65 20.39 14.07
C PRO A 180 12.22 20.94 14.00
N GLN A 181 12.02 22.05 14.73
CA GLN A 181 10.93 23.00 14.54
C GLN A 181 11.12 23.74 13.22
N HIS A 182 10.20 23.55 12.27
CA HIS A 182 9.78 24.62 11.36
C HIS A 182 8.48 24.19 10.66
N LEU A 183 7.36 24.68 11.19
CA LEU A 183 6.03 24.90 10.57
C LEU A 183 4.92 24.63 11.60
N ALA A 184 4.73 25.57 12.52
CA ALA A 184 3.40 26.05 12.95
C ALA A 184 3.59 27.02 14.11
N SER A 185 3.36 28.30 13.83
CA SER A 185 3.09 29.35 14.80
C SER A 185 1.87 29.00 15.66
N ASN A 186 2.04 29.01 16.98
CA ASN A 186 1.00 29.07 18.02
C ASN A 186 0.32 30.46 18.05
N PRO A 187 -0.88 30.66 18.65
CA PRO A 187 -1.27 30.20 20.00
C PRO A 187 -2.74 29.66 20.10
N GLU A 188 -3.25 28.96 21.11
CA GLU A 188 -3.07 28.97 22.57
C GLU A 188 -3.31 27.57 23.21
N SER A 189 -2.74 27.43 24.41
CA SER A 189 -2.73 26.35 25.43
C SER A 189 -3.90 25.37 25.56
N VAL A 190 -3.58 24.07 25.71
CA VAL A 190 -3.73 23.23 26.93
C VAL A 190 -2.75 22.04 26.84
N GLN A 191 -1.87 21.83 27.82
CA GLN A 191 -1.05 20.61 27.98
C GLN A 191 -1.82 19.52 28.75
N PRO A 192 -1.58 18.23 28.43
CA PRO A 192 -1.50 17.21 29.47
C PRO A 192 -0.17 16.44 29.49
N SER A 193 0.09 15.93 30.69
CA SER A 193 1.28 15.31 31.27
C SER A 193 1.90 14.09 30.58
N SER A 194 3.21 13.96 30.79
CA SER A 194 4.08 12.80 30.54
C SER A 194 3.55 11.45 31.04
N GLY A 195 3.40 10.47 30.13
CA GLY A 195 3.24 9.05 30.48
C GLY A 195 2.19 8.26 29.68
N ILE A 196 2.28 8.21 28.35
CA ILE A 196 1.45 7.29 27.54
C ILE A 196 2.35 6.64 26.48
N SER A 197 2.41 5.30 26.46
CA SER A 197 2.94 4.56 25.32
C SER A 197 2.03 4.86 24.12
N SER A 198 2.44 5.78 23.26
CA SER A 198 1.68 6.14 22.06
C SER A 198 1.73 4.97 21.07
N TYR A 199 0.66 4.19 21.02
CA TYR A 199 0.47 3.24 19.93
C TYR A 199 0.32 4.04 18.63
N ASN A 200 1.10 3.71 17.60
CA ASN A 200 0.94 4.30 16.28
C ASN A 200 -0.45 3.93 15.75
N GLN A 201 -1.32 4.93 15.63
CA GLN A 201 -2.62 4.79 15.01
C GLN A 201 -2.53 5.41 13.61
N PRO A 202 -2.85 4.66 12.54
CA PRO A 202 -2.99 5.23 11.20
C PRO A 202 -3.88 6.48 11.22
N LEU A 203 -3.45 7.53 10.51
CA LEU A 203 -4.22 8.77 10.36
C LEU A 203 -5.62 8.46 9.83
N GLU A 204 -6.62 9.10 10.43
CA GLU A 204 -8.00 8.85 10.08
C GLU A 204 -8.29 9.29 8.64
N ILE A 205 -8.97 8.43 7.89
CA ILE A 205 -9.37 8.71 6.51
C ILE A 205 -10.85 9.09 6.45
N SER A 206 -11.22 9.90 5.46
CA SER A 206 -12.62 10.24 5.22
C SER A 206 -13.46 8.99 4.94
N ASP A 207 -14.77 9.05 5.18
CA ASP A 207 -15.67 7.93 4.83
C ASP A 207 -15.66 7.65 3.33
N ASP A 208 -15.43 8.66 2.51
CA ASP A 208 -15.30 8.49 1.06
C ASP A 208 -14.01 7.76 0.67
N ASP A 209 -12.90 8.05 1.34
CA ASP A 209 -11.66 7.32 1.13
C ASP A 209 -11.75 5.88 1.64
N LEU A 210 -12.49 5.64 2.73
CA LEU A 210 -12.81 4.30 3.21
C LEU A 210 -13.68 3.55 2.19
N ARG A 211 -14.75 4.17 1.69
CA ARG A 211 -15.62 3.60 0.64
C ARG A 211 -14.83 3.32 -0.63
N LYS A 212 -13.94 4.20 -1.08
CA LYS A 212 -13.03 3.97 -2.23
C LYS A 212 -12.07 2.79 -1.97
N THR A 213 -11.52 2.70 -0.76
CA THR A 213 -10.64 1.58 -0.36
C THR A 213 -11.41 0.25 -0.38
N VAL A 214 -12.64 0.24 0.13
CA VAL A 214 -13.51 -0.94 0.17
C VAL A 214 -14.03 -1.33 -1.21
N ARG A 215 -14.34 -0.36 -2.09
CA ARG A 215 -14.76 -0.58 -3.49
C ARG A 215 -13.62 -1.12 -4.37
N SER A 216 -12.37 -0.85 -4.02
CA SER A 216 -11.20 -1.36 -4.76
C SER A 216 -10.74 -2.76 -4.34
N LEU A 217 -11.41 -3.39 -3.36
CA LEU A 217 -11.16 -4.78 -2.97
C LEU A 217 -11.69 -5.76 -4.02
N ASN A 218 -10.92 -6.79 -4.35
CA ASN A 218 -11.43 -7.90 -5.18
C ASN A 218 -12.39 -8.82 -4.42
N ASN A 219 -13.09 -9.72 -5.11
CA ASN A 219 -14.10 -10.60 -4.52
C ASN A 219 -13.62 -11.41 -3.30
N LYS A 220 -12.37 -11.90 -3.31
CA LYS A 220 -11.81 -12.69 -2.20
C LYS A 220 -11.37 -11.81 -1.03
N GLN A 221 -10.81 -10.63 -1.31
CA GLN A 221 -10.51 -9.61 -0.30
C GLN A 221 -11.81 -9.09 0.34
N ARG A 222 -12.85 -8.89 -0.49
CA ARG A 222 -14.17 -8.44 -0.07
C ARG A 222 -14.87 -9.47 0.80
N TYR A 223 -14.78 -10.75 0.46
CA TYR A 223 -15.28 -11.84 1.32
C TYR A 223 -14.62 -11.82 2.71
N ALA A 224 -13.28 -11.71 2.78
CA ALA A 224 -12.57 -11.63 4.05
C ALA A 224 -12.95 -10.35 4.85
N TYR A 225 -13.13 -9.24 4.15
CA TYR A 225 -13.65 -7.99 4.72
C TYR A 225 -15.08 -8.13 5.27
N ASP A 226 -15.98 -8.75 4.53
CA ASP A 226 -17.39 -8.93 4.90
C ASP A 226 -17.57 -9.85 6.12
N VAL A 227 -16.67 -10.83 6.31
CA VAL A 227 -16.63 -11.63 7.55
C VAL A 227 -16.38 -10.75 8.78
N VAL A 228 -15.43 -9.81 8.67
CA VAL A 228 -15.14 -8.86 9.77
C VAL A 228 -16.28 -7.88 9.95
N LEU A 229 -16.83 -7.35 8.85
CA LEU A 229 -17.96 -6.43 8.88
C LEU A 229 -19.21 -7.06 9.52
N SER A 230 -19.52 -8.31 9.16
CA SER A 230 -20.62 -9.09 9.75
C SER A 230 -20.42 -9.29 11.25
N TRP A 231 -19.20 -9.62 11.68
CA TRP A 231 -18.87 -9.71 13.10
C TRP A 231 -19.03 -8.37 13.83
N CYS A 232 -18.53 -7.26 13.27
CA CYS A 232 -18.70 -5.93 13.83
C CYS A 232 -20.19 -5.58 14.00
N ARG A 233 -20.99 -5.83 12.96
CA ARG A 233 -22.44 -5.60 12.97
C ARG A 233 -23.14 -6.46 14.00
N ASN A 234 -22.80 -7.75 14.12
CA ASN A 234 -23.39 -8.64 15.12
C ASN A 234 -23.02 -8.23 16.56
N LYS A 235 -21.79 -7.74 16.79
CA LYS A 235 -21.37 -7.16 18.08
C LYS A 235 -22.15 -5.91 18.42
N MET A 236 -22.39 -5.02 17.45
CA MET A 236 -23.19 -3.81 17.62
C MET A 236 -24.68 -4.11 17.83
N ALA A 237 -25.25 -5.03 17.07
CA ALA A 237 -26.63 -5.47 17.20
C ALA A 237 -26.90 -6.07 18.59
N ASN A 238 -26.00 -6.92 19.10
CA ASN A 238 -26.15 -7.53 20.43
C ASN A 238 -26.00 -6.54 21.58
N ARG A 239 -25.23 -5.46 21.41
CA ARG A 239 -25.12 -4.38 22.40
C ARG A 239 -26.45 -3.64 22.56
N ASN A 240 -27.22 -3.51 21.49
CA ASN A 240 -28.45 -2.73 21.43
C ASN A 240 -29.71 -3.56 21.77
N THR A 241 -29.56 -4.83 22.14
CA THR A 241 -30.68 -5.74 22.50
C THR A 241 -30.78 -6.02 24.00
N LEU A 242 -32.01 -6.07 24.53
CA LEU A 242 -32.34 -6.38 25.94
C LEU A 242 -31.99 -7.82 26.38
N LYS A 243 -31.77 -8.75 25.43
CA LYS A 243 -31.26 -10.11 25.67
C LYS A 243 -30.03 -10.35 24.78
N PRO A 244 -28.83 -9.92 25.22
CA PRO A 244 -27.63 -10.05 24.42
C PRO A 244 -27.26 -11.53 24.24
N SER A 245 -27.11 -11.97 23.00
CA SER A 245 -26.51 -13.26 22.68
C SER A 245 -24.97 -13.12 22.65
N LYS A 246 -24.25 -14.13 23.14
CA LYS A 246 -22.78 -14.11 23.14
C LYS A 246 -22.29 -14.17 21.69
N VAL A 247 -21.69 -13.08 21.20
CA VAL A 247 -21.00 -13.07 19.91
C VAL A 247 -19.57 -13.52 20.10
N ASP A 248 -19.25 -14.67 19.53
CA ASP A 248 -17.92 -15.25 19.61
C ASP A 248 -16.87 -14.39 18.86
N PRO A 249 -15.61 -14.38 19.33
CA PRO A 249 -14.52 -13.71 18.62
C PRO A 249 -14.24 -14.38 17.28
N ILE A 250 -13.81 -13.59 16.29
CA ILE A 250 -13.36 -14.12 15.00
C ILE A 250 -11.85 -14.32 14.99
N HIS A 251 -11.44 -15.48 14.47
CA HIS A 251 -10.04 -15.82 14.23
C HIS A 251 -9.89 -16.19 12.76
N VAL A 252 -9.31 -15.29 11.95
CA VAL A 252 -9.21 -15.48 10.50
C VAL A 252 -7.76 -15.36 10.07
N PHE A 253 -7.29 -16.37 9.34
CA PHE A 253 -6.00 -16.37 8.65
C PHE A 253 -6.22 -16.00 7.20
N VAL A 254 -5.80 -14.79 6.81
CA VAL A 254 -5.87 -14.32 5.43
C VAL A 254 -4.52 -14.59 4.75
N THR A 255 -4.52 -15.57 3.85
CA THR A 255 -3.32 -15.97 3.10
C THR A 255 -3.43 -15.56 1.64
N GLY A 256 -2.30 -15.48 0.96
CA GLY A 256 -2.26 -15.22 -0.47
C GLY A 256 -0.84 -14.95 -0.94
N GLY A 257 -0.56 -15.25 -2.20
CA GLY A 257 0.77 -15.05 -2.78
C GLY A 257 1.28 -13.62 -2.64
N GLY A 258 2.58 -13.44 -2.83
CA GLY A 258 3.20 -12.11 -2.88
C GLY A 258 2.45 -11.21 -3.89
N GLY A 259 1.95 -10.07 -3.42
CA GLY A 259 1.20 -9.14 -4.26
C GLY A 259 -0.32 -9.35 -4.32
N ALA A 260 -0.90 -10.24 -3.50
CA ALA A 260 -2.37 -10.44 -3.41
C ALA A 260 -3.14 -9.28 -2.73
N GLY A 261 -2.49 -8.16 -2.40
CA GLY A 261 -3.13 -6.97 -1.81
C GLY A 261 -3.53 -7.08 -0.33
N LYS A 262 -2.82 -7.91 0.46
CA LYS A 262 -3.06 -8.10 1.90
C LYS A 262 -3.05 -6.79 2.69
N SER A 263 -2.03 -5.95 2.52
CA SER A 263 -1.93 -4.66 3.23
C SER A 263 -3.05 -3.67 2.87
N HIS A 264 -3.56 -3.72 1.63
CA HIS A 264 -4.72 -2.92 1.20
C HIS A 264 -6.00 -3.36 1.92
N LEU A 265 -6.18 -4.67 2.11
CA LEU A 265 -7.27 -5.23 2.90
C LEU A 265 -7.15 -4.89 4.40
N ILE A 266 -5.94 -4.93 4.97
CA ILE A 266 -5.68 -4.50 6.35
C ILE A 266 -6.14 -3.06 6.57
N LYS A 267 -5.77 -2.15 5.64
CA LYS A 267 -6.20 -0.74 5.69
C LYS A 267 -7.72 -0.59 5.70
N ALA A 268 -8.42 -1.31 4.82
CA ALA A 268 -9.89 -1.29 4.75
C ALA A 268 -10.54 -1.78 6.06
N ILE A 269 -10.03 -2.89 6.62
CA ILE A 269 -10.54 -3.47 7.86
C ILE A 269 -10.26 -2.54 9.05
N TYR A 270 -9.04 -2.02 9.18
CA TYR A 270 -8.65 -1.11 10.26
C TYR A 270 -9.63 0.05 10.38
N HIS A 271 -9.79 0.84 9.31
CA HIS A 271 -10.66 2.01 9.34
C HIS A 271 -12.13 1.66 9.52
N THR A 272 -12.61 0.53 8.96
CA THR A 272 -13.99 0.07 9.17
C THR A 272 -14.25 -0.26 10.64
N VAL A 273 -13.35 -0.99 11.28
CA VAL A 273 -13.50 -1.43 12.67
C VAL A 273 -13.35 -0.24 13.62
N THR A 274 -12.36 0.62 13.39
CA THR A 274 -12.16 1.84 14.19
C THR A 274 -13.39 2.75 14.14
N LYS A 275 -13.98 2.96 12.96
CA LYS A 275 -15.22 3.74 12.83
C LYS A 275 -16.44 3.04 13.41
N THR A 276 -16.59 1.72 13.22
CA THR A 276 -17.76 0.98 13.73
C THR A 276 -17.83 0.98 15.26
N PHE A 277 -16.69 0.98 15.94
CA PHE A 277 -16.64 0.97 17.40
C PHE A 277 -16.47 2.37 18.03
N ARG A 278 -16.50 3.46 17.25
CA ARG A 278 -16.49 4.84 17.76
C ARG A 278 -17.93 5.28 18.08
N TYR A 279 -18.35 5.10 19.34
CA TYR A 279 -19.60 5.66 19.88
C TYR A 279 -19.42 6.01 21.37
N ALA A 280 -20.20 6.96 21.89
CA ALA A 280 -20.16 7.32 23.32
C ALA A 280 -20.65 6.13 24.19
N PRO A 281 -19.91 5.65 25.22
CA PRO A 281 -18.92 6.34 26.05
C PRO A 281 -17.45 5.92 25.82
N MET A 282 -17.08 5.43 24.62
CA MET A 282 -15.71 4.96 24.35
C MET A 282 -14.72 6.12 24.25
N ASN A 283 -13.50 5.92 24.77
CA ASN A 283 -12.42 6.90 24.67
C ASN A 283 -11.78 6.82 23.27
N SER A 284 -11.93 7.89 22.46
CA SER A 284 -11.41 7.98 21.09
C SER A 284 -9.89 7.97 21.00
N GLU A 285 -9.18 8.23 22.11
CA GLU A 285 -7.71 8.20 22.17
C GLU A 285 -7.17 6.78 22.34
N LEU A 286 -8.00 5.83 22.76
CA LEU A 286 -7.60 4.44 22.98
C LEU A 286 -7.84 3.56 21.72
N PRO A 287 -6.92 2.64 21.39
CA PRO A 287 -7.00 1.84 20.17
C PRO A 287 -8.09 0.76 20.27
N SER A 288 -9.08 0.83 19.39
CA SER A 288 -10.04 -0.26 19.17
C SER A 288 -9.48 -1.40 18.29
N VAL A 289 -8.49 -1.07 17.46
CA VAL A 289 -7.72 -2.00 16.62
C VAL A 289 -6.23 -1.83 16.90
N LEU A 290 -5.54 -2.93 17.18
CA LEU A 290 -4.08 -2.96 17.34
C LEU A 290 -3.43 -3.62 16.11
N LEU A 291 -2.63 -2.84 15.38
CA LEU A 291 -1.87 -3.29 14.21
C LEU A 291 -0.46 -3.70 14.63
N MET A 292 -0.09 -4.95 14.35
CA MET A 292 1.20 -5.51 14.71
C MET A 292 1.87 -6.24 13.54
N ALA A 293 3.19 -6.33 13.57
CA ALA A 293 3.97 -7.21 12.68
C ALA A 293 5.24 -7.72 13.39
N PRO A 294 5.86 -8.83 12.94
CA PRO A 294 7.05 -9.38 13.59
C PRO A 294 8.33 -8.55 13.37
N THR A 295 8.39 -7.74 12.31
CA THR A 295 9.55 -6.90 11.99
C THR A 295 9.18 -5.42 11.92
N GLY A 296 10.13 -4.53 12.19
CA GLY A 296 9.91 -3.08 12.16
C GLY A 296 9.48 -2.57 10.78
N VAL A 297 10.09 -3.09 9.71
CA VAL A 297 9.74 -2.70 8.33
C VAL A 297 8.31 -3.11 7.97
N ALA A 298 7.89 -4.33 8.34
CA ALA A 298 6.52 -4.78 8.11
C ALA A 298 5.51 -3.98 8.95
N ALA A 299 5.86 -3.63 10.19
CA ALA A 299 5.02 -2.82 11.07
C ALA A 299 4.80 -1.42 10.49
N ILE A 300 5.84 -0.76 10.00
CA ILE A 300 5.74 0.56 9.35
C ILE A 300 4.84 0.50 8.11
N ASN A 301 4.92 -0.57 7.32
CA ASN A 301 4.13 -0.71 6.08
C ASN A 301 2.60 -0.75 6.33
N ILE A 302 2.17 -1.13 7.53
CA ILE A 302 0.76 -1.09 7.97
C ILE A 302 0.50 0.04 8.98
N ASN A 303 1.43 0.97 9.18
CA ASN A 303 1.36 2.02 10.22
C ASN A 303 1.12 1.46 11.65
N GLY A 304 1.64 0.27 11.94
CA GLY A 304 1.55 -0.40 13.23
C GLY A 304 2.87 -0.40 14.02
N THR A 305 2.95 -1.28 15.02
CA THR A 305 4.15 -1.48 15.86
C THR A 305 4.59 -2.95 15.82
N THR A 306 5.79 -3.26 16.30
CA THR A 306 6.22 -4.67 16.36
C THR A 306 5.46 -5.42 17.43
N VAL A 307 5.24 -6.74 17.24
CA VAL A 307 4.54 -7.60 18.23
C VAL A 307 5.16 -7.47 19.62
N ASN A 308 6.49 -7.49 19.69
CA ASN A 308 7.25 -7.40 20.94
C ASN A 308 7.02 -6.07 21.65
N THR A 309 7.06 -4.95 20.92
CA THR A 309 6.83 -3.62 21.49
C THR A 309 5.37 -3.43 21.89
N ALA A 310 4.42 -3.85 21.05
CA ALA A 310 2.99 -3.67 21.26
C ALA A 310 2.46 -4.37 22.52
N LEU A 311 2.97 -5.59 22.78
CA LEU A 311 2.54 -6.43 23.90
C LEU A 311 3.58 -6.53 25.02
N ALA A 312 4.66 -5.76 24.97
CA ALA A 312 5.78 -5.84 25.92
C ALA A 312 6.28 -7.29 26.12
N ILE A 313 6.50 -8.00 25.01
CA ILE A 313 7.05 -9.36 25.00
C ILE A 313 8.58 -9.24 24.87
N PRO A 314 9.36 -9.68 25.87
CA PRO A 314 10.83 -9.70 25.80
C PRO A 314 11.34 -10.53 24.63
N ARG A 315 12.53 -10.21 24.10
CA ARG A 315 13.15 -10.94 22.98
C ARG A 315 13.48 -12.39 23.37
N ASP A 316 13.97 -12.61 24.59
CA ASP A 316 14.35 -13.93 25.10
C ASP A 316 13.29 -14.50 26.05
N CYS A 317 12.17 -14.93 25.48
CA CYS A 317 11.16 -15.69 26.21
C CYS A 317 11.36 -17.17 25.89
N GLY A 318 11.61 -18.00 26.92
CA GLY A 318 11.55 -19.46 26.79
C GLY A 318 10.11 -19.94 26.50
N ASN A 319 9.73 -21.11 27.03
CA ASN A 319 8.41 -21.67 26.76
C ASN A 319 7.24 -20.83 27.33
N ASN A 320 7.48 -19.95 28.29
CA ASN A 320 6.47 -19.08 28.87
C ASN A 320 6.96 -17.64 28.90
N VAL A 321 6.02 -16.72 28.71
CA VAL A 321 6.30 -15.29 28.85
C VAL A 321 6.47 -14.95 30.34
N PRO A 322 7.55 -14.23 30.75
CA PRO A 322 7.71 -13.81 32.13
C PRO A 322 6.62 -12.84 32.55
N ALA A 323 6.16 -12.97 33.80
CA ALA A 323 5.08 -12.15 34.33
C ALA A 323 5.47 -10.66 34.35
N MET A 324 4.52 -9.81 34.00
CA MET A 324 4.66 -8.37 33.99
C MET A 324 4.45 -7.81 35.41
N SER A 325 5.14 -6.70 35.73
CA SER A 325 4.87 -5.98 36.98
C SER A 325 3.43 -5.47 37.03
N ASP A 326 2.83 -5.43 38.21
CA ASP A 326 1.43 -5.01 38.37
C ASP A 326 1.19 -3.58 37.86
N LYS A 327 2.19 -2.69 38.00
CA LYS A 327 2.17 -1.32 37.45
C LYS A 327 2.05 -1.34 35.92
N ARG A 328 2.91 -2.10 35.23
CA ARG A 328 2.92 -2.16 33.76
C ARG A 328 1.71 -2.92 33.21
N ARG A 329 1.26 -3.97 33.92
CA ARG A 329 0.03 -4.71 33.58
C ARG A 329 -1.20 -3.80 33.66
N THR A 330 -1.31 -2.98 34.71
CA THR A 330 -2.40 -2.02 34.87
C THR A 330 -2.34 -0.94 33.79
N GLN A 331 -1.15 -0.41 33.49
CA GLN A 331 -0.96 0.55 32.41
C GLN A 331 -1.42 -0.01 31.06
N MET A 332 -1.03 -1.24 30.71
CA MET A 332 -1.42 -1.87 29.46
C MET A 332 -2.92 -2.19 29.40
N ARG A 333 -3.52 -2.57 30.54
CA ARG A 333 -4.97 -2.78 30.62
C ARG A 333 -5.75 -1.49 30.36
N LEU A 334 -5.28 -0.37 30.91
CA LEU A 334 -5.87 0.93 30.67
C LEU A 334 -5.66 1.39 29.23
N SER A 335 -4.45 1.21 28.68
CA SER A 335 -4.13 1.64 27.32
C SER A 335 -4.80 0.79 26.24
N LEU A 336 -5.20 -0.44 26.55
CA LEU A 336 -5.89 -1.36 25.63
C LEU A 336 -7.34 -1.63 26.06
N ALA A 337 -7.93 -0.79 26.93
CA ALA A 337 -9.28 -1.00 27.46
C ALA A 337 -10.35 -1.10 26.36
N GLU A 338 -10.19 -0.32 25.29
CA GLU A 338 -11.14 -0.26 24.17
C GLU A 338 -10.84 -1.30 23.08
N LEU A 339 -9.78 -2.10 23.21
CA LEU A 339 -9.32 -3.04 22.18
C LEU A 339 -10.37 -4.12 21.88
N LYS A 340 -10.73 -4.26 20.60
CA LYS A 340 -11.67 -5.29 20.11
C LYS A 340 -11.06 -6.22 19.08
N LEU A 341 -10.09 -5.72 18.31
CA LEU A 341 -9.47 -6.46 17.22
C LEU A 341 -7.95 -6.30 17.21
N ILE A 342 -7.25 -7.41 17.00
CA ILE A 342 -5.81 -7.44 16.74
C ILE A 342 -5.59 -7.88 15.29
N ILE A 343 -4.72 -7.18 14.57
CA ILE A 343 -4.26 -7.56 13.23
C ILE A 343 -2.75 -7.78 13.27
N ILE A 344 -2.30 -8.96 12.83
CA ILE A 344 -0.88 -9.30 12.71
C ILE A 344 -0.55 -9.52 11.24
N ASP A 345 0.29 -8.66 10.64
CA ASP A 345 0.82 -8.87 9.28
C ASP A 345 2.11 -9.71 9.31
N GLU A 346 2.44 -10.34 8.19
CA GLU A 346 3.57 -11.27 8.01
C GLU A 346 3.65 -12.40 9.05
N ILE A 347 2.52 -13.07 9.33
CA ILE A 347 2.41 -14.19 10.28
C ILE A 347 3.38 -15.35 9.98
N SER A 348 3.90 -15.47 8.76
CA SER A 348 4.88 -16.50 8.39
C SER A 348 6.20 -16.38 9.16
N MET A 349 6.55 -15.16 9.62
CA MET A 349 7.74 -14.90 10.44
C MET A 349 7.46 -14.98 11.95
N VAL A 350 6.22 -15.27 12.36
CA VAL A 350 5.85 -15.48 13.77
C VAL A 350 5.93 -16.97 14.09
N SER A 351 6.73 -17.34 15.09
CA SER A 351 6.86 -18.73 15.53
C SER A 351 5.63 -19.25 16.27
N ASN A 352 5.51 -20.57 16.42
CA ASN A 352 4.48 -21.17 17.30
C ASN A 352 4.57 -20.60 18.72
N MET A 353 5.79 -20.46 19.24
CA MET A 353 6.06 -19.82 20.52
C MET A 353 5.63 -18.37 20.53
N GLY A 354 5.93 -17.60 19.48
CA GLY A 354 5.50 -16.21 19.38
C GLY A 354 3.99 -16.05 19.45
N LEU A 355 3.22 -16.92 18.77
CA LEU A 355 1.75 -16.88 18.86
C LEU A 355 1.24 -17.30 20.24
N LEU A 356 1.88 -18.28 20.88
CA LEU A 356 1.58 -18.66 22.26
C LEU A 356 1.89 -17.52 23.24
N HIS A 357 2.99 -16.80 23.05
CA HIS A 357 3.36 -15.65 23.85
C HIS A 357 2.35 -14.51 23.74
N ILE A 358 1.87 -14.22 22.52
CA ILE A 358 0.76 -13.28 22.29
C ILE A 358 -0.47 -13.72 23.09
N HIS A 359 -0.85 -14.99 23.00
CA HIS A 359 -1.98 -15.54 23.72
C HIS A 359 -1.85 -15.42 25.25
N GLN A 360 -0.70 -15.82 25.80
CA GLN A 360 -0.40 -15.74 27.24
C GLN A 360 -0.44 -14.29 27.73
N ARG A 361 0.17 -13.37 26.96
CA ARG A 361 0.25 -11.97 27.34
C ARG A 361 -1.12 -11.28 27.32
N LEU A 362 -1.98 -11.59 26.35
CA LEU A 362 -3.36 -11.07 26.34
C LEU A 362 -4.15 -11.58 27.55
N LYS A 363 -4.04 -12.87 27.89
CA LYS A 363 -4.67 -13.41 29.11
C LYS A 363 -4.18 -12.72 30.37
N GLU A 364 -2.89 -12.43 30.46
CA GLU A 364 -2.31 -11.71 31.59
C GLU A 364 -2.81 -10.26 31.70
N ILE A 365 -2.88 -9.53 30.57
CA ILE A 365 -3.36 -8.14 30.54
C ILE A 365 -4.84 -8.07 30.95
N PHE A 366 -5.70 -8.91 30.38
CA PHE A 366 -7.16 -8.84 30.56
C PHE A 366 -7.71 -9.73 31.69
N VAL A 367 -6.88 -10.57 32.33
CA VAL A 367 -7.24 -11.43 33.48
C VAL A 367 -8.44 -12.33 33.16
N THR A 368 -8.32 -13.11 32.09
CA THR A 368 -9.38 -14.03 31.64
C THR A 368 -9.09 -15.48 32.02
N THR A 369 -10.15 -16.29 32.13
CA THR A 369 -10.03 -17.73 32.42
C THR A 369 -9.25 -18.49 31.34
N ASN A 370 -8.70 -19.66 31.69
CA ASN A 370 -7.87 -20.45 30.77
C ASN A 370 -8.61 -20.96 29.53
N SER A 371 -9.94 -21.04 29.55
CA SER A 371 -10.77 -21.52 28.43
C SER A 371 -10.95 -20.49 27.31
N GLU A 372 -10.78 -19.18 27.59
CA GLU A 372 -10.99 -18.14 26.57
C GLU A 372 -9.69 -17.87 25.79
N LEU A 373 -9.71 -18.20 24.49
CA LEU A 373 -8.59 -17.94 23.58
C LEU A 373 -8.43 -16.44 23.32
N PHE A 374 -7.19 -15.97 23.36
CA PHE A 374 -6.80 -14.57 23.16
C PHE A 374 -7.58 -13.57 24.05
N ALA A 375 -7.95 -14.01 25.27
CA ALA A 375 -8.77 -13.23 26.20
C ALA A 375 -10.13 -12.76 25.62
N GLY A 376 -10.69 -13.51 24.66
CA GLY A 376 -11.95 -13.15 24.00
C GLY A 376 -11.82 -12.03 22.95
N ILE A 377 -10.59 -11.64 22.59
CA ILE A 377 -10.32 -10.63 21.56
C ILE A 377 -10.26 -11.30 20.19
N SER A 378 -10.83 -10.63 19.18
CA SER A 378 -10.75 -11.14 17.81
C SER A 378 -9.35 -10.92 17.24
N VAL A 379 -8.83 -11.91 16.52
CA VAL A 379 -7.48 -11.86 15.95
C VAL A 379 -7.52 -12.20 14.47
N LEU A 380 -7.03 -11.26 13.65
CA LEU A 380 -6.78 -11.49 12.24
C LEU A 380 -5.29 -11.61 12.00
N VAL A 381 -4.89 -12.64 11.26
CA VAL A 381 -3.49 -12.86 10.89
C VAL A 381 -3.37 -12.87 9.38
N PHE A 382 -2.40 -12.13 8.86
CA PHE A 382 -2.12 -11.98 7.43
C PHE A 382 -0.71 -12.48 7.14
N GLY A 383 -0.51 -13.14 6.01
CA GLY A 383 0.83 -13.54 5.58
C GLY A 383 0.78 -14.61 4.50
N ASP A 384 1.92 -15.23 4.23
CA ASP A 384 2.03 -16.33 3.25
C ASP A 384 3.09 -17.31 3.75
N PHE A 385 2.69 -18.51 4.18
CA PHE A 385 3.62 -19.50 4.73
C PHE A 385 4.62 -20.07 3.70
N PHE A 386 4.42 -19.78 2.41
CA PHE A 386 5.41 -20.06 1.37
C PHE A 386 6.53 -19.00 1.30
N GLN A 387 6.46 -17.94 2.10
CA GLN A 387 7.52 -16.95 2.28
C GLN A 387 8.46 -17.36 3.41
N LEU A 388 9.25 -16.42 3.94
CA LEU A 388 10.27 -16.71 4.95
C LEU A 388 9.61 -17.26 6.24
N PRO A 389 10.09 -18.40 6.76
CA PRO A 389 9.69 -18.92 8.06
C PRO A 389 10.31 -18.07 9.18
N PRO A 390 9.89 -18.26 10.45
CA PRO A 390 10.52 -17.59 11.57
C PRO A 390 11.99 -18.04 11.71
N ILE A 391 12.85 -17.12 12.13
CA ILE A 391 14.30 -17.39 12.25
C ILE A 391 14.52 -18.38 13.41
N ARG A 392 15.26 -19.47 13.15
CA ARG A 392 15.69 -20.49 14.14
C ARG A 392 14.58 -21.02 15.08
N SER A 393 13.33 -21.01 14.65
CA SER A 393 12.18 -21.44 15.46
C SER A 393 11.13 -22.16 14.64
N ALA A 394 10.23 -22.88 15.30
CA ALA A 394 9.19 -23.64 14.61
C ALA A 394 8.09 -22.72 14.07
N THR A 395 7.56 -23.06 12.89
CA THR A 395 6.47 -22.31 12.24
C THR A 395 5.21 -22.30 13.10
N THR A 396 4.36 -21.29 12.92
CA THR A 396 3.14 -21.07 13.72
C THR A 396 2.20 -22.28 13.80
N PHE A 397 2.18 -23.12 12.77
CA PHE A 397 1.32 -24.29 12.65
C PHE A 397 1.99 -25.61 13.07
N SER A 398 3.25 -25.60 13.50
CA SER A 398 3.95 -26.81 13.95
C SER A 398 3.32 -27.38 15.23
N ASN A 399 3.16 -28.71 15.28
CA ASN A 399 2.64 -29.40 16.45
C ASN A 399 3.44 -29.05 17.70
N TYR A 400 2.74 -28.62 18.73
CA TYR A 400 3.33 -28.33 20.03
C TYR A 400 3.54 -29.65 20.77
N LYS A 401 4.77 -29.94 21.22
CA LYS A 401 5.16 -31.25 21.80
C LYS A 401 4.52 -31.56 23.17
N ASN A 402 3.81 -30.61 23.78
CA ASN A 402 3.17 -30.79 25.08
C ASN A 402 1.65 -30.68 24.93
N ASP A 403 0.95 -31.83 25.02
CA ASP A 403 -0.51 -31.99 24.98
C ASP A 403 -1.28 -31.22 26.09
N THR A 404 -0.58 -30.55 27.01
CA THR A 404 -1.18 -29.80 28.11
C THR A 404 -1.65 -28.39 27.75
N PHE A 405 -1.20 -27.82 26.62
CA PHE A 405 -1.63 -26.49 26.16
C PHE A 405 -2.19 -26.56 24.75
N ASN A 406 -3.49 -26.30 24.60
CA ASN A 406 -4.14 -26.14 23.29
C ASN A 406 -3.54 -24.93 22.56
N HIS A 407 -2.57 -25.19 21.67
CA HIS A 407 -1.91 -24.15 20.88
C HIS A 407 -2.93 -23.35 20.07
N PRO A 408 -2.94 -22.01 20.12
CA PRO A 408 -4.06 -21.20 19.60
C PRO A 408 -4.21 -21.19 18.08
N TRP A 409 -3.28 -21.80 17.33
CA TRP A 409 -3.37 -21.85 15.86
C TRP A 409 -4.63 -22.57 15.32
N HIS A 410 -5.13 -23.60 16.01
CA HIS A 410 -6.22 -24.44 15.51
C HIS A 410 -7.57 -23.70 15.34
N VAL A 411 -7.75 -22.52 15.95
CA VAL A 411 -9.01 -21.77 15.84
C VAL A 411 -9.10 -20.86 14.62
N PHE A 412 -7.99 -20.64 13.91
CA PHE A 412 -7.98 -19.76 12.74
C PHE A 412 -8.65 -20.42 11.53
N LYS A 413 -9.65 -19.73 10.97
CA LYS A 413 -10.28 -20.11 9.70
C LYS A 413 -9.53 -19.46 8.54
N MET A 414 -9.16 -20.25 7.53
CA MET A 414 -8.39 -19.76 6.39
C MET A 414 -9.27 -19.05 5.37
N ALA A 415 -8.82 -17.89 4.89
CA ALA A 415 -9.33 -17.17 3.72
C ALA A 415 -8.18 -16.94 2.73
N GLU A 416 -8.21 -17.60 1.57
CA GLU A 416 -7.15 -17.48 0.56
C GLU A 416 -7.49 -16.42 -0.51
N LEU A 417 -6.58 -15.48 -0.69
CA LEU A 417 -6.54 -14.50 -1.77
C LEU A 417 -5.80 -15.10 -2.97
N THR A 418 -6.57 -15.57 -3.94
CA THR A 418 -6.04 -16.25 -5.14
C THR A 418 -5.62 -15.28 -6.25
N GLN A 419 -6.16 -14.06 -6.26
CA GLN A 419 -5.86 -13.06 -7.27
C GLN A 419 -4.63 -12.22 -6.87
N ILE A 420 -3.59 -12.26 -7.69
CA ILE A 420 -2.39 -11.45 -7.53
C ILE A 420 -2.62 -10.08 -8.16
N MET A 421 -2.62 -9.03 -7.34
CA MET A 421 -2.93 -7.65 -7.74
C MET A 421 -1.68 -6.88 -8.23
N ARG A 422 -0.49 -7.25 -7.73
CA ARG A 422 0.78 -6.58 -8.02
C ARG A 422 1.32 -6.87 -9.44
N GLN A 423 1.13 -8.09 -9.93
CA GLN A 423 1.55 -8.53 -11.28
C GLN A 423 0.35 -8.90 -12.16
N LYS A 424 -0.79 -8.24 -11.94
CA LYS A 424 -2.06 -8.54 -12.63
C LYS A 424 -1.95 -8.53 -14.17
N ASP A 425 -0.99 -7.78 -14.71
CA ASP A 425 -0.77 -7.61 -16.14
C ASP A 425 0.16 -8.70 -16.77
N ASP A 426 0.74 -9.62 -15.98
CA ASP A 426 1.59 -10.72 -16.45
C ASP A 426 1.18 -12.09 -15.87
N LEU A 427 0.28 -12.77 -16.57
CA LEU A 427 -0.27 -14.07 -16.18
C LEU A 427 0.79 -15.20 -16.20
N ALA A 428 1.74 -15.17 -17.15
CA ALA A 428 2.76 -16.21 -17.27
C ALA A 428 3.76 -16.13 -16.11
N PHE A 429 4.16 -14.92 -15.72
CA PHE A 429 4.99 -14.69 -14.54
C PHE A 429 4.22 -15.02 -13.26
N THR A 430 2.95 -14.66 -13.16
CA THR A 430 2.09 -15.04 -12.02
C THR A 430 1.97 -16.55 -11.87
N GLN A 431 1.76 -17.29 -12.98
CA GLN A 431 1.70 -18.76 -12.96
C GLN A 431 3.06 -19.40 -12.62
N LEU A 432 4.17 -18.86 -13.13
CA LEU A 432 5.51 -19.30 -12.75
C LEU A 432 5.76 -19.07 -11.25
N LEU A 433 5.48 -17.88 -10.73
CA LEU A 433 5.63 -17.57 -9.32
C LEU A 433 4.73 -18.44 -8.45
N ASN A 434 3.52 -18.78 -8.88
CA ASN A 434 2.64 -19.70 -8.17
C ASN A 434 3.16 -21.15 -8.18
N ARG A 435 3.79 -21.61 -9.28
CA ARG A 435 4.47 -22.91 -9.34
C ARG A 435 5.74 -22.93 -8.49
N VAL A 436 6.52 -21.85 -8.48
CA VAL A 436 7.70 -21.67 -7.62
C VAL A 436 7.31 -21.60 -6.15
N ARG A 437 6.26 -20.85 -5.81
CA ARG A 437 5.68 -20.69 -4.46
C ARG A 437 5.34 -22.05 -3.85
N THR A 438 4.77 -22.96 -4.63
CA THR A 438 4.31 -24.29 -4.17
C THR A 438 5.30 -25.41 -4.47
N ALA A 439 6.50 -25.08 -4.96
CA ALA A 439 7.52 -26.02 -5.43
C ALA A 439 7.03 -27.02 -6.51
N SER A 440 5.90 -26.77 -7.18
CA SER A 440 5.30 -27.57 -8.27
C SER A 440 5.91 -27.27 -9.65
N HIS A 441 7.16 -26.81 -9.66
CA HIS A 441 7.97 -26.68 -10.86
C HIS A 441 8.29 -28.05 -11.48
N THR A 442 8.31 -28.12 -12.80
CA THR A 442 8.47 -29.30 -13.67
C THR A 442 9.94 -29.55 -14.07
N ASP A 443 10.26 -30.72 -14.60
CA ASP A 443 11.61 -31.06 -15.10
C ASP A 443 12.07 -30.19 -16.30
N ASP A 444 11.13 -29.59 -17.04
CA ASP A 444 11.43 -28.53 -18.01
C ASP A 444 12.10 -27.32 -17.35
N ASP A 445 12.01 -27.22 -16.02
CA ASP A 445 12.58 -26.14 -15.26
C ASP A 445 14.11 -26.34 -15.00
N ILE A 446 14.78 -27.54 -14.91
CA ILE A 446 16.27 -27.64 -14.63
C ILE A 446 17.17 -28.98 -14.71
N ARG A 447 18.27 -29.11 -15.54
CA ARG A 447 19.41 -30.16 -15.55
C ARG A 447 20.63 -29.92 -16.53
N LYS A 448 21.87 -30.50 -16.39
CA LYS A 448 23.18 -30.40 -17.20
C LYS A 448 23.13 -30.16 -18.72
N GLN A 449 22.04 -30.55 -19.38
CA GLN A 449 21.64 -29.94 -20.64
C GLN A 449 21.53 -28.41 -20.51
N ASP A 450 21.44 -27.80 -19.34
CA ASP A 450 21.26 -26.38 -19.03
C ASP A 450 22.46 -25.56 -19.52
N ILE A 451 23.67 -26.13 -19.57
CA ILE A 451 24.83 -25.46 -20.15
C ILE A 451 24.71 -25.47 -21.68
N ASP A 452 24.39 -26.62 -22.28
CA ASP A 452 24.15 -26.75 -23.74
C ASP A 452 22.81 -26.10 -24.19
N ARG A 453 21.87 -25.92 -23.26
CA ARG A 453 20.59 -25.22 -23.35
C ARG A 453 20.88 -23.74 -23.27
N VAL A 454 21.74 -23.25 -22.37
CA VAL A 454 22.23 -21.85 -22.37
C VAL A 454 23.03 -21.50 -23.62
N LEU A 455 23.73 -22.47 -24.21
CA LEU A 455 24.41 -22.29 -25.49
C LEU A 455 23.45 -22.36 -26.70
N SER A 456 22.32 -23.07 -26.60
CA SER A 456 21.23 -23.09 -27.60
C SER A 456 20.09 -22.09 -27.33
N LYS A 457 20.09 -21.42 -26.18
CA LYS A 457 19.12 -20.40 -25.76
C LYS A 457 19.25 -19.17 -26.66
N GLY A 458 18.11 -18.65 -27.08
CA GLY A 458 18.03 -17.43 -27.87
C GLY A 458 18.49 -16.20 -27.08
N ARG A 459 18.80 -15.12 -27.81
CA ARG A 459 19.34 -13.86 -27.26
C ARG A 459 18.66 -13.38 -25.97
N SER A 460 17.34 -13.51 -25.86
CA SER A 460 16.55 -13.03 -24.70
C SER A 460 16.99 -13.61 -23.36
N GLU A 461 17.60 -14.80 -23.34
CA GLU A 461 17.94 -15.53 -22.10
C GLU A 461 19.44 -15.49 -21.77
N THR A 462 20.24 -14.82 -22.60
CA THR A 462 21.71 -14.76 -22.47
C THR A 462 22.21 -13.34 -22.29
N GLY A 463 21.46 -12.55 -21.50
CA GLY A 463 21.73 -11.13 -21.33
C GLY A 463 21.58 -10.31 -22.61
N ARG A 464 20.78 -10.80 -23.59
CA ARG A 464 20.59 -10.21 -24.93
C ARG A 464 21.84 -10.21 -25.82
N LEU A 465 22.85 -10.98 -25.42
CA LEU A 465 24.08 -11.17 -26.18
C LEU A 465 24.03 -12.45 -27.03
N ASP A 466 24.15 -12.31 -28.34
CA ASP A 466 24.18 -13.42 -29.29
C ASP A 466 25.44 -14.30 -29.12
N THR A 467 25.31 -15.62 -29.34
CA THR A 467 26.45 -16.55 -29.23
C THR A 467 27.51 -16.30 -30.31
N LYS A 468 27.08 -15.90 -31.51
CA LYS A 468 27.95 -15.53 -32.64
C LYS A 468 27.29 -14.41 -33.44
N ILE A 469 28.02 -13.30 -33.62
CA ILE A 469 27.57 -12.15 -34.42
C ILE A 469 28.41 -12.12 -35.71
N LEU A 470 27.75 -12.13 -36.86
CA LEU A 470 28.38 -11.88 -38.15
C LEU A 470 28.04 -10.45 -38.58
N ILE A 471 29.04 -9.60 -38.68
CA ILE A 471 28.87 -8.17 -38.94
C ILE A 471 29.83 -7.72 -40.04
N LYS A 472 29.44 -6.68 -40.78
CA LYS A 472 30.25 -5.99 -41.78
C LYS A 472 30.00 -4.49 -41.66
N GLU A 473 30.88 -3.70 -42.25
CA GLU A 473 30.63 -2.27 -42.46
C GLU A 473 29.35 -2.08 -43.30
N ASN A 474 28.62 -1.01 -43.01
CA ASN A 474 27.27 -0.70 -43.48
C ASN A 474 26.15 -1.65 -43.00
N ALA A 475 26.44 -2.56 -42.07
CA ALA A 475 25.39 -3.40 -41.52
C ALA A 475 24.40 -2.60 -40.67
N ARG A 476 23.09 -2.79 -40.89
CA ARG A 476 22.06 -2.27 -39.99
C ARG A 476 22.01 -3.09 -38.73
N VAL A 477 22.14 -2.43 -37.61
CA VAL A 477 22.19 -3.05 -36.29
C VAL A 477 21.26 -2.39 -35.31
N MET A 478 20.93 -3.12 -34.26
CA MET A 478 20.14 -2.65 -33.14
C MET A 478 20.89 -2.96 -31.84
N LEU A 479 20.88 -2.02 -30.89
CA LEU A 479 21.34 -2.29 -29.53
C LEU A 479 20.43 -3.31 -28.86
N THR A 480 21.05 -4.25 -28.19
CA THR A 480 20.38 -5.37 -27.52
C THR A 480 20.34 -5.18 -26.00
N THR A 481 21.23 -4.38 -25.42
CA THR A 481 21.24 -4.06 -23.99
C THR A 481 21.33 -2.55 -23.79
N ASN A 482 20.96 -2.09 -22.60
CA ASN A 482 21.22 -0.71 -22.21
C ASN A 482 22.73 -0.61 -21.92
N VAL A 483 23.44 0.14 -22.75
CA VAL A 483 24.89 0.37 -22.59
C VAL A 483 25.09 1.59 -21.70
N ASP A 484 24.37 2.67 -21.98
CA ASP A 484 24.36 3.89 -21.17
C ASP A 484 23.00 4.56 -21.33
N ILE A 485 22.19 4.53 -20.28
CA ILE A 485 20.84 5.10 -20.28
C ILE A 485 20.91 6.63 -20.32
N SER A 486 21.90 7.22 -19.64
CA SER A 486 22.06 8.67 -19.59
C SER A 486 22.44 9.26 -20.94
N ASP A 487 23.19 8.49 -21.74
CA ASP A 487 23.61 8.86 -23.09
C ASP A 487 22.67 8.29 -24.18
N GLN A 488 21.45 7.88 -23.80
CA GLN A 488 20.41 7.34 -24.70
C GLN A 488 20.84 6.11 -25.52
N LEU A 489 21.86 5.37 -25.07
CA LEU A 489 22.28 4.10 -25.64
C LEU A 489 21.49 2.95 -25.00
N ILE A 490 20.20 2.92 -25.30
CA ILE A 490 19.24 1.96 -24.75
C ILE A 490 18.94 0.81 -25.73
N ASN A 491 18.45 -0.31 -25.19
CA ASN A 491 18.04 -1.45 -25.99
C ASN A 491 16.91 -1.07 -26.97
N GLY A 492 17.12 -1.33 -28.25
CA GLY A 492 16.20 -0.96 -29.34
C GLY A 492 16.72 0.15 -30.24
N GLN A 493 17.76 0.88 -29.85
CA GLN A 493 18.38 1.91 -30.69
C GLN A 493 18.87 1.30 -32.01
N LEU A 494 18.41 1.84 -33.14
CA LEU A 494 18.80 1.40 -34.49
C LEU A 494 19.91 2.27 -35.04
N GLY A 495 20.84 1.66 -35.79
CA GLY A 495 21.95 2.35 -36.41
C GLY A 495 22.64 1.56 -37.51
N ALA A 496 23.64 2.17 -38.12
CA ALA A 496 24.49 1.57 -39.14
C ALA A 496 25.95 1.46 -38.65
N VAL A 497 26.55 0.29 -38.82
CA VAL A 497 27.97 0.07 -38.52
C VAL A 497 28.81 0.77 -39.58
N ILE A 498 29.74 1.63 -39.18
CA ILE A 498 30.63 2.34 -40.10
C ILE A 498 32.01 1.71 -40.16
N LYS A 499 32.53 1.23 -39.02
CA LYS A 499 33.88 0.64 -38.94
C LYS A 499 34.00 -0.39 -37.84
N VAL A 500 34.80 -1.45 -38.05
CA VAL A 500 35.14 -2.44 -37.02
C VAL A 500 36.65 -2.41 -36.77
N SER A 501 37.05 -2.10 -35.53
CA SER A 501 38.45 -2.11 -35.12
C SER A 501 38.86 -3.46 -34.54
N VAL A 502 39.97 -3.99 -35.06
CA VAL A 502 40.55 -5.27 -34.67
C VAL A 502 41.90 -5.01 -34.01
N ASP A 503 42.22 -5.79 -32.98
CA ASP A 503 43.51 -5.74 -32.32
C ASP A 503 44.58 -6.43 -33.20
N ASN A 504 45.67 -5.73 -33.47
CA ASN A 504 46.74 -6.19 -34.35
C ASN A 504 47.50 -7.41 -33.78
N VAL A 505 47.44 -7.65 -32.47
CA VAL A 505 48.16 -8.77 -31.82
C VAL A 505 47.27 -10.01 -31.73
N SER A 506 46.05 -9.89 -31.20
CA SER A 506 45.14 -11.02 -31.02
C SER A 506 44.27 -11.35 -32.25
N ASN A 507 44.26 -10.46 -33.26
CA ASN A 507 43.37 -10.49 -34.41
C ASN A 507 41.87 -10.60 -34.04
N LYS A 508 41.50 -10.10 -32.85
CA LYS A 508 40.13 -10.10 -32.33
C LYS A 508 39.52 -8.70 -32.42
N PRO A 509 38.23 -8.57 -32.80
CA PRO A 509 37.54 -7.30 -32.81
C PRO A 509 37.40 -6.77 -31.38
N PHE A 510 37.75 -5.51 -31.15
CA PHE A 510 37.68 -4.90 -29.80
C PHE A 510 36.72 -3.71 -29.73
N THR A 511 36.37 -3.06 -30.85
CA THR A 511 35.42 -1.93 -30.89
C THR A 511 34.70 -1.85 -32.24
N ILE A 512 33.40 -1.57 -32.21
CA ILE A 512 32.55 -1.35 -33.38
C ILE A 512 32.05 0.10 -33.34
N PHE A 513 32.21 0.85 -34.42
CA PHE A 513 31.71 2.22 -34.53
C PHE A 513 30.35 2.24 -35.23
N VAL A 514 29.33 2.75 -34.53
CA VAL A 514 27.94 2.77 -35.01
C VAL A 514 27.42 4.20 -35.09
N LYS A 515 26.75 4.53 -36.20
CA LYS A 515 25.96 5.75 -36.36
C LYS A 515 24.50 5.43 -36.09
N PHE A 516 23.93 5.95 -35.00
CA PHE A 516 22.52 5.73 -34.66
C PHE A 516 21.61 6.66 -35.46
N ASP A 517 20.36 6.24 -35.67
CA ASP A 517 19.34 7.01 -36.38
C ASP A 517 18.87 8.21 -35.56
N ASP A 518 18.84 8.04 -34.24
CA ASP A 518 18.62 9.12 -33.29
C ASP A 518 19.93 9.90 -33.08
N SER A 519 19.89 11.19 -33.43
CA SER A 519 21.03 12.10 -33.35
C SER A 519 21.49 12.38 -31.92
N ASN A 520 20.64 12.13 -30.92
CA ASN A 520 20.96 12.38 -29.50
C ASN A 520 21.63 11.19 -28.81
N ALA A 521 21.76 10.05 -29.51
CA ALA A 521 22.28 8.82 -28.96
C ALA A 521 23.83 8.80 -28.94
N GLY A 522 24.41 8.60 -27.76
CA GLY A 522 25.84 8.35 -27.61
C GLY A 522 26.73 9.61 -27.73
N VAL A 523 26.16 10.80 -27.52
CA VAL A 523 26.88 12.09 -27.67
C VAL A 523 28.06 12.18 -26.71
N SER A 524 27.88 11.70 -25.49
CA SER A 524 28.92 11.67 -24.45
C SER A 524 29.98 10.61 -24.77
N ALA A 525 29.56 9.45 -25.26
CA ALA A 525 30.45 8.37 -25.71
C ALA A 525 31.33 8.79 -26.91
N ILE A 526 30.80 9.60 -27.82
CA ILE A 526 31.56 10.21 -28.92
C ILE A 526 32.61 11.18 -28.36
N ARG A 527 32.21 12.11 -27.49
CA ARG A 527 33.10 13.13 -26.90
C ARG A 527 34.24 12.49 -26.11
N ASN A 528 33.94 11.47 -25.32
CA ASN A 528 34.89 10.80 -24.43
C ASN A 528 35.72 9.73 -25.15
N SER A 529 35.47 9.47 -26.43
CA SER A 529 36.21 8.45 -27.20
C SER A 529 37.68 8.84 -27.38
N SER A 530 38.59 7.87 -27.24
CA SER A 530 40.03 8.05 -27.52
C SER A 530 40.36 8.07 -29.01
N SER A 531 39.36 7.89 -29.88
CA SER A 531 39.52 7.81 -31.34
C SER A 531 39.10 9.14 -31.97
N SER A 532 40.05 9.86 -32.59
CA SER A 532 39.75 11.07 -33.37
C SER A 532 38.70 10.78 -34.47
N PHE A 533 38.81 9.62 -35.10
CA PHE A 533 37.88 9.14 -36.12
C PHE A 533 36.42 9.11 -35.66
N ALA A 534 36.16 8.69 -34.42
CA ALA A 534 34.80 8.64 -33.87
C ALA A 534 34.21 10.05 -33.67
N ARG A 535 35.03 11.00 -33.21
CA ARG A 535 34.63 12.40 -32.98
C ARG A 535 34.36 13.13 -34.30
N GLU A 536 35.25 12.97 -35.28
CA GLU A 536 35.13 13.62 -36.58
C GLU A 536 33.90 13.16 -37.36
N ASN A 537 33.51 11.89 -37.21
CA ASN A 537 32.41 11.28 -37.97
C ASN A 537 31.11 11.12 -37.16
N ASN A 538 31.06 11.63 -35.92
CA ASN A 538 29.94 11.48 -34.99
C ASN A 538 29.50 10.01 -34.82
N LEU A 539 30.44 9.13 -34.47
CA LEU A 539 30.23 7.69 -34.37
C LEU A 539 30.39 7.20 -32.94
N VAL A 540 29.42 6.42 -32.46
CA VAL A 540 29.43 5.87 -31.11
C VAL A 540 30.32 4.61 -31.06
N PRO A 541 31.37 4.57 -30.22
CA PRO A 541 32.20 3.38 -30.05
C PRO A 541 31.50 2.35 -29.13
N ILE A 542 31.13 1.20 -29.69
CA ILE A 542 30.52 0.07 -28.98
C ILE A 542 31.59 -0.98 -28.67
N LYS A 543 31.75 -1.30 -27.39
CA LYS A 543 32.68 -2.31 -26.86
C LYS A 543 31.94 -3.58 -26.41
N PRO A 544 32.63 -4.73 -26.24
CA PRO A 544 32.04 -5.92 -25.65
C PRO A 544 31.57 -5.66 -24.21
N VAL A 545 30.42 -6.21 -23.86
CA VAL A 545 29.82 -6.14 -22.52
C VAL A 545 29.79 -7.54 -21.90
N LEU A 546 30.08 -7.62 -20.60
CA LEU A 546 29.98 -8.86 -19.82
C LEU A 546 28.55 -9.03 -19.29
N ALA A 547 27.86 -10.08 -19.72
CA ALA A 547 26.60 -10.52 -19.13
C ALA A 547 26.84 -11.69 -18.18
N ARG A 548 26.34 -11.56 -16.94
CA ARG A 548 26.22 -12.68 -15.99
C ARG A 548 24.86 -13.34 -16.20
N ILE A 549 24.88 -14.60 -16.60
CA ILE A 549 23.72 -15.40 -16.97
C ILE A 549 23.52 -16.43 -15.88
N LYS A 550 22.46 -16.28 -15.09
CA LYS A 550 22.05 -17.33 -14.16
C LYS A 550 21.60 -18.53 -14.98
N VAL A 551 22.18 -19.70 -14.69
CA VAL A 551 21.73 -20.97 -15.27
C VAL A 551 20.22 -21.16 -15.00
N ARG A 552 19.74 -20.66 -13.85
CA ARG A 552 18.37 -20.71 -13.35
C ARG A 552 17.93 -19.30 -12.91
N PRO A 553 17.39 -18.45 -13.80
CA PRO A 553 17.00 -17.07 -13.48
C PRO A 553 16.01 -17.03 -12.29
N GLY A 554 16.32 -16.27 -11.24
CA GLY A 554 15.43 -16.10 -10.07
C GLY A 554 15.77 -16.89 -8.80
N LYS A 555 16.77 -17.79 -8.78
CA LYS A 555 17.27 -18.44 -7.54
C LYS A 555 18.58 -17.76 -7.05
N PRO A 556 18.71 -17.34 -5.77
CA PRO A 556 19.94 -16.70 -5.25
C PRO A 556 21.17 -17.59 -5.34
N SER A 557 21.00 -18.89 -5.08
CA SER A 557 22.02 -19.96 -5.14
C SER A 557 22.15 -20.60 -6.53
N SER A 558 21.56 -20.01 -7.58
CA SER A 558 21.75 -20.50 -8.95
C SER A 558 23.21 -20.30 -9.37
N PRO A 559 23.88 -21.32 -9.96
CA PRO A 559 25.17 -21.10 -10.59
C PRO A 559 25.05 -20.04 -11.70
N GLU A 560 26.10 -19.22 -11.84
CA GLU A 560 26.19 -18.14 -12.83
C GLU A 560 27.23 -18.48 -13.89
N MET A 561 26.88 -18.26 -15.15
CA MET A 561 27.78 -18.31 -16.30
C MET A 561 28.08 -16.88 -16.76
N GLN A 562 29.28 -16.64 -17.29
CA GLN A 562 29.66 -15.32 -17.80
C GLN A 562 29.80 -15.36 -19.32
N ARG A 563 29.23 -14.36 -20.01
CA ARG A 563 29.34 -14.19 -21.47
C ARG A 563 29.84 -12.78 -21.79
N LEU A 564 30.94 -12.69 -22.52
CA LEU A 564 31.51 -11.43 -23.00
C LEU A 564 31.26 -11.30 -24.51
N GLN A 565 30.49 -10.29 -24.94
CA GLN A 565 30.14 -10.09 -26.36
C GLN A 565 29.68 -8.65 -26.64
N PHE A 566 29.74 -8.20 -27.90
CA PHE A 566 29.15 -6.93 -28.32
C PHE A 566 27.61 -6.89 -28.14
N PRO A 567 27.03 -5.81 -27.60
CA PRO A 567 25.60 -5.70 -27.34
C PRO A 567 24.78 -5.32 -28.60
N VAL A 568 25.05 -5.93 -29.75
CA VAL A 568 24.38 -5.60 -31.03
C VAL A 568 23.85 -6.84 -31.75
N THR A 569 22.82 -6.65 -32.57
CA THR A 569 22.27 -7.68 -33.47
C THR A 569 21.85 -7.05 -34.81
N LEU A 570 21.74 -7.81 -35.89
CA LEU A 570 21.34 -7.29 -37.21
C LEU A 570 19.86 -6.89 -37.21
N ALA A 571 19.52 -5.80 -37.91
CA ALA A 571 18.24 -5.12 -37.75
C ALA A 571 17.55 -4.72 -39.07
N TRP A 572 17.85 -5.39 -40.17
CA TRP A 572 17.06 -5.24 -41.40
C TRP A 572 15.68 -5.90 -41.32
N ALA A 573 15.54 -6.93 -40.49
CA ALA A 573 14.28 -7.61 -40.22
C ALA A 573 14.04 -7.65 -38.72
N CYS A 574 12.83 -7.26 -38.31
CA CYS A 574 12.42 -7.22 -36.91
C CYS A 574 11.21 -8.13 -36.70
N THR A 575 11.02 -8.58 -35.47
CA THR A 575 9.84 -9.39 -35.12
C THR A 575 8.60 -8.52 -35.00
N VAL A 576 7.41 -9.10 -35.27
CA VAL A 576 6.11 -8.41 -35.15
C VAL A 576 5.93 -7.75 -33.78
N HIS A 577 6.34 -8.43 -32.71
CA HIS A 577 6.29 -7.90 -31.34
C HIS A 577 7.16 -6.65 -31.14
N LYS A 578 8.21 -6.47 -31.94
CA LYS A 578 9.13 -5.32 -31.86
C LYS A 578 8.71 -4.14 -32.71
N VAL A 579 7.77 -4.35 -33.64
CA VAL A 579 7.15 -3.28 -34.41
C VAL A 579 5.78 -2.87 -33.86
N GLN A 580 5.27 -3.54 -32.82
CA GLN A 580 4.00 -3.17 -32.18
C GLN A 580 4.09 -1.74 -31.62
N GLY A 581 3.14 -0.89 -32.03
CA GLY A 581 3.13 0.55 -31.72
C GLY A 581 3.83 1.43 -32.75
N LEU A 582 4.63 0.86 -33.66
CA LEU A 582 5.23 1.61 -34.77
C LEU A 582 4.23 1.79 -35.93
N SER A 583 4.42 2.87 -36.69
CA SER A 583 3.76 3.14 -37.97
C SER A 583 4.83 3.11 -39.07
N LEU A 584 4.63 2.29 -40.11
CA LEU A 584 5.61 2.08 -41.17
C LEU A 584 4.98 2.34 -42.55
N ASP A 585 5.65 3.15 -43.37
CA ASP A 585 5.17 3.50 -44.72
C ASP A 585 5.27 2.33 -45.70
N ASN A 586 6.38 1.59 -45.64
CA ASN A 586 6.60 0.39 -46.44
C ASN A 586 7.06 -0.75 -45.53
N ILE A 587 6.31 -1.85 -45.53
CA ILE A 587 6.61 -3.03 -44.72
C ILE A 587 6.47 -4.30 -45.55
N VAL A 588 7.45 -5.20 -45.39
CA VAL A 588 7.37 -6.57 -45.91
C VAL A 588 7.05 -7.50 -44.74
N VAL A 589 5.88 -8.12 -44.77
CA VAL A 589 5.44 -9.12 -43.79
C VAL A 589 5.61 -10.51 -44.41
N SER A 590 6.55 -11.29 -43.87
CA SER A 590 6.78 -12.66 -44.32
C SER A 590 5.97 -13.67 -43.50
N PHE A 591 5.15 -14.46 -44.20
CA PHE A 591 4.43 -15.63 -43.71
C PHE A 591 5.09 -16.95 -44.15
N ASP A 592 6.28 -16.88 -44.73
CA ASP A 592 7.03 -18.05 -45.16
C ASP A 592 7.75 -18.69 -43.96
N LEU A 593 6.99 -19.51 -43.23
CA LEU A 593 7.37 -19.99 -41.91
C LEU A 593 8.17 -21.31 -41.98
N LYS A 594 9.50 -21.24 -41.96
CA LYS A 594 10.36 -22.44 -41.95
C LYS A 594 10.36 -23.23 -40.63
N LYS A 595 10.04 -22.59 -39.49
CA LYS A 595 10.13 -23.19 -38.14
C LYS A 595 8.86 -23.09 -37.27
N GLN A 596 8.02 -22.07 -37.50
CA GLN A 596 6.76 -21.89 -36.75
C GLN A 596 5.60 -22.38 -37.59
N ARG A 597 4.87 -23.41 -37.16
CA ARG A 597 3.71 -23.89 -37.95
C ARG A 597 2.47 -22.99 -37.81
N TYR A 598 2.45 -22.07 -36.85
CA TYR A 598 1.29 -21.23 -36.50
C TYR A 598 1.72 -19.88 -35.93
N PHE A 599 0.92 -18.83 -36.19
CA PHE A 599 1.01 -17.52 -35.54
C PHE A 599 0.23 -17.50 -34.22
N ASN A 600 0.67 -16.68 -33.27
CA ASN A 600 -0.08 -16.41 -32.06
C ASN A 600 -1.38 -15.64 -32.37
N TYR A 601 -2.38 -15.76 -31.50
CA TYR A 601 -3.64 -15.02 -31.61
C TYR A 601 -3.38 -13.51 -31.72
N GLY A 602 -3.98 -12.87 -32.72
CA GLY A 602 -3.80 -11.43 -32.98
C GLY A 602 -2.44 -11.01 -33.57
N GLN A 603 -1.44 -11.90 -33.67
CA GLN A 603 -0.11 -11.54 -34.17
C GLN A 603 -0.12 -11.13 -35.65
N VAL A 604 -0.93 -11.82 -36.47
CA VAL A 604 -1.13 -11.42 -37.87
C VAL A 604 -1.78 -10.04 -37.94
N TYR A 605 -2.81 -9.78 -37.14
CA TYR A 605 -3.46 -8.47 -37.05
C TYR A 605 -2.47 -7.37 -36.64
N VAL A 606 -1.61 -7.62 -35.65
CA VAL A 606 -0.57 -6.67 -35.24
C VAL A 606 0.41 -6.38 -36.37
N ALA A 607 0.87 -7.41 -37.10
CA ALA A 607 1.81 -7.25 -38.21
C ALA A 607 1.22 -6.41 -39.37
N LEU A 608 -0.01 -6.71 -39.76
CA LEU A 608 -0.69 -6.03 -40.86
C LEU A 608 -1.09 -4.59 -40.48
N SER A 609 -1.53 -4.36 -39.23
CA SER A 609 -1.89 -3.03 -38.72
C SER A 609 -0.71 -2.08 -38.52
N ARG A 610 0.53 -2.48 -38.83
CA ARG A 610 1.70 -1.57 -38.82
C ARG A 610 1.80 -0.73 -40.09
N ALA A 611 1.27 -1.25 -41.20
CA ALA A 611 1.25 -0.53 -42.46
C ALA A 611 0.26 0.63 -42.36
N THR A 612 0.70 1.83 -42.76
CA THR A 612 -0.16 3.02 -42.80
C THR A 612 -1.16 2.98 -43.97
N SER A 613 -0.86 2.18 -45.00
CA SER A 613 -1.74 1.96 -46.15
C SER A 613 -1.60 0.55 -46.70
N LEU A 614 -2.63 0.08 -47.42
CA LEU A 614 -2.60 -1.22 -48.09
C LEU A 614 -1.50 -1.29 -49.17
N ASN A 615 -1.23 -0.19 -49.87
CA ASN A 615 -0.19 -0.11 -50.91
C ASN A 615 1.23 -0.24 -50.36
N GLY A 616 1.43 0.16 -49.11
CA GLY A 616 2.71 0.03 -48.39
C GLY A 616 2.95 -1.36 -47.78
N LEU A 617 1.98 -2.27 -47.89
CA LEU A 617 2.02 -3.60 -47.30
C LEU A 617 2.36 -4.66 -48.35
N TYR A 618 3.52 -5.28 -48.21
CA TYR A 618 3.96 -6.40 -49.06
C TYR A 618 3.95 -7.69 -48.26
N ILE A 619 3.30 -8.72 -48.79
CA ILE A 619 3.16 -10.01 -48.13
C ILE A 619 3.98 -11.06 -48.87
N LEU A 620 4.85 -11.78 -48.15
CA LEU A 620 5.59 -12.93 -48.68
C LEU A 620 5.02 -14.24 -48.12
N GLY A 621 4.80 -15.25 -48.97
CA GLY A 621 4.18 -16.53 -48.60
C GLY A 621 2.64 -16.51 -48.65
N THR A 622 2.01 -17.64 -48.31
CA THR A 622 0.55 -17.83 -48.39
C THR A 622 -0.12 -17.69 -47.03
N LEU A 623 -1.07 -16.75 -46.93
CA LEU A 623 -1.89 -16.55 -45.73
C LEU A 623 -3.14 -17.43 -45.78
N GLU A 624 -3.08 -18.60 -45.16
CA GLU A 624 -4.25 -19.48 -45.00
C GLU A 624 -5.11 -19.11 -43.78
N SER A 625 -6.42 -19.42 -43.83
CA SER A 625 -7.39 -19.14 -42.75
C SER A 625 -6.96 -19.71 -41.39
N LYS A 626 -6.21 -20.82 -41.38
CA LYS A 626 -5.66 -21.43 -40.16
C LYS A 626 -4.66 -20.52 -39.41
N HIS A 627 -4.08 -19.51 -40.06
CA HIS A 627 -3.12 -18.58 -39.48
C HIS A 627 -3.77 -17.40 -38.77
N ILE A 628 -5.01 -17.06 -39.10
CA ILE A 628 -5.74 -15.93 -38.54
C ILE A 628 -6.74 -16.46 -37.53
N ARG A 629 -6.43 -16.27 -36.26
CA ARG A 629 -7.29 -16.73 -35.17
C ARG A 629 -7.35 -15.67 -34.08
N ALA A 630 -8.53 -15.51 -33.49
CA ALA A 630 -8.71 -14.85 -32.21
C ALA A 630 -8.64 -15.92 -31.10
N ASN A 631 -8.21 -15.53 -29.90
CA ASN A 631 -8.15 -16.47 -28.78
C ASN A 631 -9.59 -16.78 -28.34
N PRO A 632 -10.05 -18.04 -28.41
CA PRO A 632 -11.42 -18.40 -28.01
C PRO A 632 -11.71 -18.04 -26.58
N LYS A 633 -10.72 -18.08 -25.68
CA LYS A 633 -10.90 -17.63 -24.29
C LYS A 633 -11.05 -16.12 -24.16
N VAL A 634 -10.43 -15.34 -25.05
CA VAL A 634 -10.67 -13.89 -25.08
C VAL A 634 -12.06 -13.62 -25.63
N GLN A 635 -12.51 -14.45 -26.58
CA GLN A 635 -13.84 -14.35 -27.14
C GLN A 635 -14.92 -14.81 -26.15
N GLU A 636 -14.77 -15.97 -25.50
CA GLU A 636 -15.58 -16.47 -24.39
C GLU A 636 -15.50 -15.56 -23.17
N GLU A 637 -14.35 -14.94 -22.89
CA GLU A 637 -14.25 -13.94 -21.83
C GLU A 637 -14.94 -12.64 -22.24
N TYR A 638 -14.92 -12.25 -23.52
CA TYR A 638 -15.72 -11.14 -24.01
C TYR A 638 -17.21 -11.45 -23.97
N GLU A 639 -17.62 -12.65 -24.40
CA GLU A 639 -18.99 -13.15 -24.36
C GLU A 639 -19.44 -13.30 -22.90
N ARG A 640 -18.61 -13.84 -22.01
CA ARG A 640 -18.81 -13.87 -20.56
C ARG A 640 -18.84 -12.47 -19.98
N LEU A 641 -17.98 -11.55 -20.40
CA LEU A 641 -18.03 -10.16 -19.93
C LEU A 641 -19.29 -9.47 -20.43
N CYS A 642 -19.82 -9.83 -21.60
CA CYS A 642 -21.11 -9.40 -22.12
C CYS A 642 -22.30 -10.08 -21.44
N GLU A 643 -22.16 -11.30 -20.90
CA GLU A 643 -23.20 -12.07 -20.20
C GLU A 643 -23.19 -11.86 -18.67
N THR A 644 -22.01 -11.71 -18.07
CA THR A 644 -21.75 -11.47 -16.63
C THR A 644 -21.64 -9.99 -16.30
N SER A 645 -21.65 -9.12 -17.31
CA SER A 645 -22.11 -7.77 -17.09
C SER A 645 -23.58 -7.85 -16.62
N SER A 646 -23.77 -7.95 -15.30
CA SER A 646 -24.83 -7.26 -14.57
C SER A 646 -24.56 -5.75 -14.51
N LEU A 647 -23.94 -5.22 -15.57
CA LEU A 647 -24.44 -4.05 -16.27
C LEU A 647 -25.31 -4.57 -17.45
N HIS A 648 -26.28 -5.48 -17.22
CA HIS A 648 -27.62 -4.91 -17.19
C HIS A 648 -27.57 -3.77 -16.18
N PRO A 649 -27.53 -2.50 -16.61
CA PRO A 649 -27.89 -1.47 -15.67
C PRO A 649 -29.18 -1.97 -14.99
N HIS A 650 -29.36 -1.70 -13.71
CA HIS A 650 -30.72 -1.46 -13.26
C HIS A 650 -31.25 -0.20 -14.01
N ILE A 651 -31.30 -0.21 -15.35
CA ILE A 651 -32.61 -0.25 -15.97
C ILE A 651 -33.23 -1.47 -15.31
N THR A 652 -33.92 -1.23 -14.18
CA THR A 652 -35.17 -1.92 -13.96
C THR A 652 -35.73 -2.12 -15.36
N THR A 653 -35.85 -3.36 -15.79
CA THR A 653 -37.05 -3.70 -16.54
C THR A 653 -38.18 -3.27 -15.62
N ASP A 654 -38.47 -1.97 -15.66
CA ASP A 654 -39.73 -1.39 -16.04
C ASP A 654 -40.38 -2.43 -16.97
N LEU A 655 -40.93 -3.49 -16.36
CA LEU A 655 -42.36 -3.62 -16.45
C LEU A 655 -42.86 -2.24 -16.02
N CYS A 656 -43.02 -1.35 -16.99
CA CYS A 656 -43.82 -0.17 -16.84
C CYS A 656 -45.17 -0.67 -16.35
N ASN A 657 -45.33 -0.78 -15.04
CA ASN A 657 -46.62 -0.48 -14.47
C ASN A 657 -46.76 1.01 -14.72
N ILE A 658 -47.48 1.33 -15.79
CA ILE A 658 -47.77 2.68 -16.30
C ILE A 658 -48.52 3.55 -15.24
N GLU A 659 -48.74 3.03 -14.03
CA GLU A 659 -49.59 3.62 -13.00
C GLU A 659 -48.85 4.24 -11.80
N THR A 660 -47.52 4.10 -11.67
CA THR A 660 -46.78 4.63 -10.51
C THR A 660 -46.05 5.93 -10.83
N VAL A 661 -46.29 7.00 -10.05
CA VAL A 661 -45.61 8.30 -10.14
C VAL A 661 -44.36 8.31 -9.27
N SER A 662 -43.24 8.81 -9.79
CA SER A 662 -41.96 8.88 -9.08
C SER A 662 -41.51 10.32 -8.80
N ILE A 663 -41.14 10.61 -7.54
CA ILE A 663 -40.77 11.96 -7.07
C ILE A 663 -39.39 11.90 -6.43
N CYS A 664 -38.43 12.68 -6.92
CA CYS A 664 -37.10 12.78 -6.36
C CYS A 664 -36.92 14.09 -5.58
N LEU A 665 -36.80 14.00 -4.25
CA LEU A 665 -36.38 15.09 -3.37
C LEU A 665 -34.85 15.18 -3.32
N LEU A 666 -34.30 16.39 -3.51
CA LEU A 666 -32.86 16.63 -3.44
C LEU A 666 -32.53 18.06 -2.98
N ASN A 667 -31.70 18.19 -1.94
CA ASN A 667 -30.95 19.41 -1.72
C ASN A 667 -29.82 19.49 -2.75
N ILE A 668 -29.99 20.34 -3.77
CA ILE A 668 -29.08 20.35 -4.93
C ILE A 668 -27.86 21.24 -4.71
N ARG A 669 -27.86 22.08 -3.66
CA ARG A 669 -26.89 23.15 -3.37
C ARG A 669 -26.68 24.19 -4.47
N SER A 670 -26.73 23.84 -5.75
CA SER A 670 -26.65 24.80 -6.86
C SER A 670 -27.19 24.17 -8.14
N PHE A 671 -28.35 24.62 -8.57
CA PHE A 671 -28.99 24.13 -9.79
C PHE A 671 -28.11 24.37 -11.04
N LYS A 672 -27.47 25.53 -11.15
CA LYS A 672 -26.60 25.84 -12.31
C LYS A 672 -25.39 24.91 -12.44
N LYS A 673 -24.85 24.42 -11.32
CA LYS A 673 -23.68 23.54 -11.34
C LYS A 673 -24.06 22.09 -11.68
N HIS A 674 -25.23 21.63 -11.22
CA HIS A 674 -25.58 20.21 -11.19
C HIS A 674 -26.80 19.84 -12.05
N SER A 675 -27.39 20.80 -12.76
CA SER A 675 -28.52 20.56 -13.66
C SER A 675 -28.18 19.57 -14.78
N LEU A 676 -26.98 19.67 -15.37
CA LEU A 676 -26.53 18.72 -16.39
C LEU A 676 -26.26 17.34 -15.80
N ASP A 677 -25.78 17.27 -14.56
CA ASP A 677 -25.54 16.03 -13.84
C ASP A 677 -26.87 15.30 -13.56
N LEU A 678 -27.90 16.04 -13.15
CA LEU A 678 -29.26 15.53 -12.90
C LEU A 678 -29.92 14.96 -14.17
N CYS A 679 -29.76 15.64 -15.31
CA CYS A 679 -30.36 15.22 -16.58
C CYS A 679 -29.68 13.98 -17.17
N ASN A 680 -28.36 13.86 -16.98
CA ASN A 680 -27.58 12.75 -17.52
C ASN A 680 -27.46 11.57 -16.54
N ASP A 681 -28.04 11.68 -15.35
CA ASP A 681 -28.10 10.57 -14.41
C ASP A 681 -29.12 9.51 -14.89
N PRO A 682 -28.69 8.27 -15.18
CA PRO A 682 -29.54 7.26 -15.80
C PRO A 682 -30.66 6.74 -14.87
N ILE A 683 -30.60 7.02 -13.57
CA ILE A 683 -31.59 6.58 -12.57
C ILE A 683 -32.58 7.71 -12.29
N LEU A 684 -32.07 8.94 -12.13
CA LEU A 684 -32.90 10.10 -11.79
C LEU A 684 -33.62 10.71 -13.00
N SER A 685 -33.02 10.69 -14.20
CA SER A 685 -33.69 11.16 -15.44
C SER A 685 -35.02 10.45 -15.72
N LYS A 686 -35.20 9.23 -15.18
CA LYS A 686 -36.46 8.49 -15.27
C LYS A 686 -37.56 9.03 -14.35
N CYS A 687 -37.23 9.78 -13.29
CA CYS A 687 -38.22 10.34 -12.37
C CYS A 687 -39.20 11.29 -13.08
N ASP A 688 -40.43 11.38 -12.58
CA ASP A 688 -41.46 12.23 -13.17
C ASP A 688 -41.45 13.65 -12.58
N VAL A 689 -41.07 13.77 -11.31
CA VAL A 689 -40.94 15.04 -10.58
C VAL A 689 -39.61 15.12 -9.83
N PHE A 690 -38.96 16.28 -9.88
CA PHE A 690 -37.85 16.67 -9.03
C PHE A 690 -38.28 17.77 -8.07
N ALA A 691 -38.14 17.57 -6.77
CA ALA A 691 -38.35 18.56 -5.74
C ALA A 691 -37.00 19.00 -5.17
N LEU A 692 -36.59 20.23 -5.46
CA LEU A 692 -35.23 20.72 -5.21
C LEU A 692 -35.21 21.80 -4.13
N THR A 693 -34.32 21.63 -3.15
CA THR A 693 -34.02 22.62 -2.11
C THR A 693 -32.61 23.21 -2.32
N GLU A 694 -32.34 24.40 -1.77
CA GLU A 694 -31.10 25.19 -1.98
C GLU A 694 -30.68 25.33 -3.45
N THR A 695 -31.60 25.72 -4.33
CA THR A 695 -31.28 25.83 -5.76
C THR A 695 -30.23 26.90 -6.09
N GLN A 696 -30.03 27.87 -5.18
CA GLN A 696 -29.19 29.06 -5.38
C GLN A 696 -29.53 29.90 -6.60
N LEU A 697 -30.76 29.75 -7.11
CA LEU A 697 -31.29 30.59 -8.18
C LEU A 697 -31.71 31.95 -7.62
N LEU A 698 -31.37 32.99 -8.36
CA LEU A 698 -31.76 34.36 -8.08
C LEU A 698 -32.88 34.79 -9.04
N PRO A 699 -33.76 35.72 -8.63
CA PRO A 699 -34.84 36.22 -9.49
C PRO A 699 -34.35 36.80 -10.83
N SER A 700 -33.09 37.24 -10.90
CA SER A 700 -32.46 37.82 -12.08
C SER A 700 -32.08 36.82 -13.18
N VAL A 701 -32.15 35.50 -12.92
CA VAL A 701 -31.79 34.47 -13.90
C VAL A 701 -33.02 34.13 -14.76
N PRO A 702 -32.99 34.30 -16.10
CA PRO A 702 -34.11 33.97 -16.97
C PRO A 702 -34.36 32.47 -17.06
N ASN A 703 -35.61 32.06 -17.29
CA ASN A 703 -36.00 30.64 -17.37
C ASN A 703 -35.51 29.96 -18.65
N ASP A 704 -35.27 30.69 -19.73
CA ASP A 704 -34.83 30.13 -21.02
C ASP A 704 -33.45 29.44 -20.93
N ASP A 705 -32.53 30.02 -20.16
CA ASP A 705 -31.21 29.44 -19.90
C ASP A 705 -31.31 28.10 -19.14
N ILE A 706 -32.36 27.92 -18.33
CA ILE A 706 -32.59 26.72 -17.51
C ILE A 706 -33.33 25.65 -18.32
N ASN A 707 -34.36 26.03 -19.07
CA ASN A 707 -35.15 25.13 -19.90
C ASN A 707 -34.32 24.52 -21.04
N SER A 708 -33.30 25.24 -21.54
CA SER A 708 -32.36 24.69 -22.53
C SER A 708 -31.49 23.53 -22.01
N ILE A 709 -31.36 23.42 -20.68
CA ILE A 709 -30.58 22.37 -20.01
C ILE A 709 -31.49 21.18 -19.65
N LEU A 710 -32.74 21.45 -19.27
CA LEU A 710 -33.79 20.48 -18.93
C LEU A 710 -34.74 20.24 -20.11
N ASN A 711 -34.27 19.57 -21.18
CA ASN A 711 -35.06 19.44 -22.42
C ASN A 711 -36.45 18.78 -22.27
N ASP A 712 -36.66 17.97 -21.21
CA ASP A 712 -37.90 17.18 -21.00
C ASP A 712 -38.71 17.58 -19.74
N PHE A 713 -38.30 18.65 -19.03
CA PHE A 713 -38.94 19.06 -17.76
C PHE A 713 -39.33 20.54 -17.74
N SER A 714 -40.54 20.81 -17.29
CA SER A 714 -41.00 22.15 -16.92
C SER A 714 -40.59 22.48 -15.48
N ILE A 715 -40.19 23.73 -15.21
CA ILE A 715 -39.77 24.18 -13.88
C ILE A 715 -40.74 25.20 -13.26
N HIS A 716 -41.13 24.97 -12.01
CA HIS A 716 -41.79 25.95 -11.16
C HIS A 716 -40.85 26.29 -9.98
N ARG A 717 -40.41 27.54 -9.88
CA ARG A 717 -39.41 27.95 -8.88
C ARG A 717 -39.90 29.09 -8.01
N GLN A 718 -39.46 29.09 -6.76
CA GLN A 718 -39.61 30.19 -5.82
C GLN A 718 -38.21 30.63 -5.40
N ASP A 719 -37.77 31.76 -5.96
CA ASP A 719 -36.49 32.34 -5.60
C ASP A 719 -36.61 33.25 -4.38
N HIS A 720 -35.51 33.39 -3.66
CA HIS A 720 -35.38 34.28 -2.52
C HIS A 720 -34.11 35.14 -2.66
N ASP A 721 -34.08 36.33 -2.08
CA ASP A 721 -32.90 37.22 -2.10
C ASP A 721 -31.68 36.57 -1.44
N ASP A 722 -31.93 35.88 -0.31
CA ASP A 722 -31.02 34.87 0.22
C ASP A 722 -31.10 33.60 -0.64
N LYS A 723 -30.16 33.48 -1.59
CA LYS A 723 -30.05 32.37 -2.53
C LYS A 723 -30.12 30.96 -1.92
N PHE A 724 -29.76 30.80 -0.63
CA PHE A 724 -29.81 29.49 0.04
C PHE A 724 -31.23 29.07 0.44
N LEU A 725 -32.22 29.96 0.34
CA LEU A 725 -33.62 29.66 0.66
C LEU A 725 -34.48 29.30 -0.57
N SER A 726 -33.93 29.44 -1.79
CA SER A 726 -34.66 29.20 -3.04
C SER A 726 -35.05 27.73 -3.23
N LEU A 727 -36.30 27.50 -3.65
CA LEU A 727 -36.93 26.19 -3.89
C LEU A 727 -37.32 26.04 -5.35
N ALA A 728 -37.33 24.82 -5.89
CA ALA A 728 -37.92 24.55 -7.21
C ALA A 728 -38.52 23.16 -7.30
N VAL A 729 -39.53 23.02 -8.17
CA VAL A 729 -40.13 21.75 -8.56
C VAL A 729 -40.05 21.65 -10.07
N CYS A 730 -39.38 20.62 -10.58
CA CYS A 730 -39.31 20.32 -12.01
C CYS A 730 -40.18 19.09 -12.30
N TYR A 731 -40.95 19.08 -13.37
CA TYR A 731 -41.88 17.99 -13.69
C TYR A 731 -41.98 17.75 -15.20
N LYS A 732 -42.21 16.50 -15.60
CA LYS A 732 -42.45 16.12 -17.00
C LYS A 732 -43.84 16.53 -17.46
N ASP A 733 -44.03 16.65 -18.77
CA ASP A 733 -45.32 17.01 -19.39
C ASP A 733 -46.46 16.01 -19.11
N THR A 734 -46.13 14.80 -18.64
CA THR A 734 -47.09 13.77 -18.22
C THR A 734 -47.79 14.10 -16.89
N ILE A 735 -47.26 15.03 -16.11
CA ILE A 735 -47.79 15.47 -14.81
C ILE A 735 -48.30 16.90 -14.92
N THR A 736 -49.47 17.14 -14.34
CA THR A 736 -50.01 18.49 -14.20
C THR A 736 -49.90 18.95 -12.75
N LEU A 737 -49.29 20.12 -12.57
CA LEU A 737 -49.05 20.72 -11.27
C LEU A 737 -50.05 21.88 -11.09
N CYS A 738 -50.92 21.78 -10.09
CA CYS A 738 -52.01 22.73 -9.84
C CYS A 738 -51.90 23.35 -8.44
N ASN A 739 -52.55 24.50 -8.23
CA ASN A 739 -52.66 25.16 -6.92
C ASN A 739 -51.31 25.35 -6.19
N THR A 740 -50.30 25.84 -6.92
CA THR A 740 -49.00 26.20 -6.33
C THR A 740 -49.14 27.42 -5.44
N GLU A 741 -48.79 27.30 -4.16
CA GLU A 741 -48.81 28.40 -3.20
C GLU A 741 -47.52 28.40 -2.39
N TYR A 742 -46.87 29.56 -2.30
CA TYR A 742 -45.70 29.74 -1.44
C TYR A 742 -46.11 30.27 -0.06
N ILE A 743 -45.73 29.53 0.98
CA ILE A 743 -46.01 29.82 2.37
C ILE A 743 -44.77 30.45 3.00
N THR A 744 -44.79 31.78 3.15
CA THR A 744 -43.65 32.58 3.64
C THR A 744 -43.31 32.30 5.10
N SER A 745 -44.26 31.86 5.93
CA SER A 745 -44.05 31.64 7.36
C SER A 745 -43.13 30.45 7.68
N ILE A 746 -43.07 29.43 6.81
CA ILE A 746 -42.23 28.23 7.00
C ILE A 746 -41.29 27.92 5.84
N ASN A 747 -41.09 28.87 4.91
CA ASN A 747 -40.38 28.69 3.64
C ASN A 747 -40.76 27.36 2.96
N GLY A 748 -42.03 27.29 2.56
CA GLY A 748 -42.62 26.09 1.99
C GLY A 748 -43.38 26.33 0.69
N LEU A 749 -43.28 25.40 -0.24
CA LEU A 749 -44.01 25.42 -1.49
C LEU A 749 -45.05 24.29 -1.48
N ARG A 750 -46.33 24.67 -1.42
CA ARG A 750 -47.47 23.76 -1.50
C ARG A 750 -47.88 23.60 -2.96
N PHE A 751 -48.21 22.38 -3.37
CA PHE A 751 -48.70 22.11 -4.72
C PHE A 751 -49.52 20.82 -4.78
N LEU A 752 -50.40 20.72 -5.78
CA LEU A 752 -51.19 19.52 -6.07
C LEU A 752 -50.61 18.80 -7.30
N LEU A 753 -50.23 17.54 -7.13
CA LEU A 753 -49.78 16.66 -8.22
C LEU A 753 -50.96 15.86 -8.77
N ASN A 754 -51.26 16.05 -10.05
CA ASN A 754 -52.26 15.28 -10.78
C ASN A 754 -51.61 14.42 -11.86
N ASN A 755 -51.83 13.10 -11.78
CA ASN A 755 -51.48 12.18 -12.86
C ASN A 755 -52.65 12.02 -13.84
N SER A 756 -52.34 11.66 -15.08
CA SER A 756 -53.27 11.25 -16.15
C SER A 756 -54.32 10.20 -15.73
N GLY A 757 -54.06 9.42 -14.67
CA GLY A 757 -54.99 8.45 -14.06
C GLY A 757 -56.01 9.00 -13.06
N GLY A 758 -56.04 10.31 -12.78
CA GLY A 758 -57.09 10.96 -11.98
C GLY A 758 -56.89 10.99 -10.45
N ASN A 759 -55.75 10.50 -9.94
CA ASN A 759 -55.38 10.64 -8.52
C ASN A 759 -54.65 11.98 -8.29
N ALA A 760 -55.13 12.75 -7.32
CA ALA A 760 -54.55 14.01 -6.88
C ALA A 760 -53.83 13.80 -5.54
N LEU A 761 -52.58 14.27 -5.43
CA LEU A 761 -51.79 14.19 -4.19
C LEU A 761 -51.38 15.61 -3.77
N SER A 762 -51.77 16.03 -2.55
CA SER A 762 -51.37 17.34 -2.04
C SER A 762 -50.00 17.25 -1.36
N CYS A 763 -49.02 17.97 -1.90
CA CYS A 763 -47.63 17.94 -1.45
C CYS A 763 -47.20 19.29 -0.86
N LEU A 764 -46.31 19.25 0.13
CA LEU A 764 -45.65 20.41 0.70
C LEU A 764 -44.13 20.19 0.72
N LEU A 765 -43.40 20.94 -0.11
CA LEU A 765 -41.94 20.98 -0.13
C LEU A 765 -41.42 22.05 0.84
N LEU A 766 -40.49 21.71 1.74
CA LEU A 766 -39.99 22.62 2.77
C LEU A 766 -38.45 22.75 2.75
N TYR A 767 -37.97 23.94 3.13
CA TYR A 767 -36.57 24.13 3.51
C TYR A 767 -36.47 25.03 4.74
N ARG A 768 -35.99 24.49 5.86
CA ARG A 768 -35.70 25.27 7.07
C ARG A 768 -34.21 25.58 7.13
N LYS A 769 -33.85 26.84 7.33
CA LYS A 769 -32.45 27.27 7.53
C LYS A 769 -31.86 26.74 8.84
N HIS A 770 -30.61 26.28 8.79
CA HIS A 770 -29.85 25.87 9.97
C HIS A 770 -29.74 27.03 11.00
N GLY A 771 -30.02 26.74 12.28
CA GLY A 771 -29.98 27.72 13.38
C GLY A 771 -31.27 28.51 13.67
N GLY A 772 -32.36 28.30 12.91
CA GLY A 772 -33.66 28.91 13.20
C GLY A 772 -34.36 28.33 14.45
N ASN A 773 -35.30 29.09 15.05
CA ASN A 773 -36.04 28.63 16.23
C ASN A 773 -36.96 27.43 15.89
N ILE A 774 -36.65 26.26 16.45
CA ILE A 774 -37.37 25.00 16.17
C ILE A 774 -38.81 25.05 16.69
N GLN A 775 -39.05 25.61 17.88
CA GLN A 775 -40.39 25.64 18.46
C GLN A 775 -41.34 26.54 17.67
N GLN A 776 -40.84 27.69 17.19
CA GLN A 776 -41.62 28.59 16.33
C GLN A 776 -41.94 27.93 14.99
N PHE A 777 -40.97 27.22 14.39
CA PHE A 777 -41.19 26.47 13.16
C PHE A 777 -42.26 25.38 13.32
N ILE A 778 -42.19 24.60 14.40
CA ILE A 778 -43.18 23.54 14.70
C ILE A 778 -44.57 24.14 14.92
N ALA A 779 -44.69 25.26 15.64
CA ALA A 779 -45.99 25.92 15.86
C ALA A 779 -46.61 26.45 14.55
N CYS A 780 -45.79 27.01 13.64
CA CYS A 780 -46.26 27.42 12.33
C CYS A 780 -46.65 26.23 11.45
N LEU A 781 -45.88 25.13 11.51
CA LEU A 781 -46.18 23.90 10.79
C LEU A 781 -47.50 23.27 11.26
N ASP A 782 -47.76 23.23 12.57
CA ASP A 782 -49.02 22.75 13.16
C ASP A 782 -50.24 23.54 12.64
N TYR A 783 -50.14 24.88 12.65
CA TYR A 783 -51.19 25.74 12.11
C TYR A 783 -51.48 25.44 10.63
N ILE A 784 -50.43 25.22 9.83
CA ILE A 784 -50.53 24.98 8.38
C ILE A 784 -51.14 23.61 8.10
N ILE A 785 -50.67 22.55 8.77
CA ILE A 785 -51.19 21.19 8.58
C ILE A 785 -52.64 21.09 9.05
N THR A 786 -53.01 21.81 10.11
CA THR A 786 -54.38 21.80 10.64
C THR A 786 -55.35 22.62 9.76
N SER A 787 -54.88 23.71 9.14
CA SER A 787 -55.71 24.58 8.30
C SER A 787 -55.80 24.12 6.85
N LEU A 788 -54.80 23.39 6.35
CA LEU A 788 -54.70 22.94 4.97
C LEU A 788 -54.60 21.43 4.90
N ASP A 789 -55.42 20.81 4.05
CA ASP A 789 -55.36 19.37 3.83
C ASP A 789 -54.12 19.03 2.98
N ILE A 790 -53.10 18.42 3.60
CA ILE A 790 -51.81 18.06 2.97
C ILE A 790 -51.57 16.56 3.14
N ASP A 791 -51.21 15.85 2.09
CA ASP A 791 -51.04 14.39 2.13
C ASP A 791 -49.60 13.97 2.40
N VAL A 792 -48.65 14.68 1.79
CA VAL A 792 -47.21 14.39 1.88
C VAL A 792 -46.45 15.68 2.16
N ILE A 793 -45.61 15.66 3.19
CA ILE A 793 -44.74 16.76 3.59
C ILE A 793 -43.32 16.28 3.49
N PHE A 794 -42.48 16.97 2.72
CA PHE A 794 -41.10 16.55 2.53
C PHE A 794 -40.17 17.73 2.25
N GLY A 795 -38.88 17.54 2.49
CA GLY A 795 -37.90 18.60 2.32
C GLY A 795 -36.78 18.52 3.35
N ASP A 796 -35.91 19.52 3.34
CA ASP A 796 -34.78 19.61 4.27
C ASP A 796 -35.18 20.44 5.50
N PHE A 797 -35.35 19.75 6.62
CA PHE A 797 -35.77 20.36 7.88
C PHE A 797 -34.59 20.96 8.65
N ASN A 798 -33.34 20.60 8.30
CA ASN A 798 -32.16 20.91 9.11
C ASN A 798 -32.36 20.61 10.62
N ILE A 799 -33.16 19.58 10.92
CA ILE A 799 -33.40 19.03 12.27
C ILE A 799 -33.05 17.57 12.17
N ASP A 800 -32.00 17.15 12.85
CA ASP A 800 -31.58 15.74 12.81
C ASP A 800 -32.64 14.84 13.45
N TYR A 801 -33.27 13.98 12.64
CA TYR A 801 -34.27 13.03 13.10
C TYR A 801 -33.73 12.01 14.12
N PHE A 802 -32.42 11.74 14.10
CA PHE A 802 -31.77 10.83 15.04
C PHE A 802 -31.49 11.49 16.40
N ASN A 803 -31.58 12.82 16.50
CA ASN A 803 -31.33 13.54 17.75
C ASN A 803 -32.63 13.82 18.53
N GLU A 804 -32.90 13.00 19.55
CA GLU A 804 -34.14 13.05 20.34
C GLU A 804 -34.45 14.41 20.99
N LYS A 805 -33.43 15.19 21.37
CA LYS A 805 -33.64 16.48 22.05
C LYS A 805 -34.34 17.50 21.15
N ASN A 806 -34.03 17.50 19.86
CA ASN A 806 -34.53 18.51 18.92
C ASN A 806 -35.76 18.01 18.12
N ILE A 807 -35.88 16.70 17.89
CA ILE A 807 -36.97 16.12 17.10
C ILE A 807 -38.20 15.74 17.92
N SER A 808 -38.08 15.58 19.25
CA SER A 808 -39.17 15.09 20.12
C SER A 808 -40.48 15.87 19.93
N SER A 809 -40.43 17.19 19.85
CA SER A 809 -41.61 18.03 19.63
C SER A 809 -42.24 17.82 18.24
N LEU A 810 -41.44 17.54 17.21
CA LEU A 810 -41.92 17.27 15.86
C LEU A 810 -42.51 15.86 15.74
N LYS A 811 -41.94 14.86 16.43
CA LYS A 811 -42.50 13.50 16.52
C LYS A 811 -43.86 13.50 17.20
N VAL A 812 -43.98 14.19 18.34
CA VAL A 812 -45.26 14.31 19.06
C VAL A 812 -46.32 14.98 18.18
N LEU A 813 -45.96 16.02 17.43
CA LEU A 813 -46.87 16.68 16.49
C LEU A 813 -47.28 15.75 15.33
N ALA A 814 -46.32 15.05 14.73
CA ALA A 814 -46.60 14.11 13.64
C ALA A 814 -47.52 12.97 14.11
N GLU A 815 -47.28 12.42 15.31
CA GLU A 815 -48.12 11.41 15.93
C GLU A 815 -49.52 11.94 16.25
N SER A 816 -49.66 13.15 16.78
CA SER A 816 -50.98 13.73 17.09
C SER A 816 -51.81 14.00 15.83
N LEU A 817 -51.16 14.23 14.69
CA LEU A 817 -51.80 14.49 13.39
C LEU A 817 -51.83 13.26 12.47
N ASN A 818 -51.46 12.07 12.96
CA ASN A 818 -51.42 10.80 12.22
C ASN A 818 -50.52 10.80 10.95
N TYR A 819 -49.34 11.42 11.04
CA TYR A 819 -48.29 11.32 10.01
C TYR A 819 -47.22 10.31 10.40
N VAL A 820 -46.71 9.61 9.38
CA VAL A 820 -45.60 8.65 9.49
C VAL A 820 -44.43 9.16 8.69
N GLN A 821 -43.26 9.17 9.31
CA GLN A 821 -42.00 9.41 8.62
C GLN A 821 -41.57 8.15 7.86
N LEU A 822 -41.36 8.24 6.55
CA LEU A 822 -40.98 7.10 5.71
C LEU A 822 -39.46 6.90 5.59
N VAL A 823 -38.69 7.99 5.55
CA VAL A 823 -37.23 7.91 5.45
C VAL A 823 -36.65 7.56 6.82
N SER A 824 -35.88 6.47 6.83
CA SER A 824 -35.19 5.97 8.03
C SER A 824 -33.66 5.96 7.89
N GLU A 825 -33.16 6.25 6.68
CA GLU A 825 -31.74 6.29 6.34
C GLU A 825 -31.19 7.73 6.40
N PRO A 826 -29.89 7.94 6.72
CA PRO A 826 -29.30 9.27 6.72
C PRO A 826 -29.26 9.86 5.31
N THR A 827 -29.69 11.10 5.18
CA THR A 827 -29.73 11.82 3.90
C THR A 827 -28.62 12.84 3.77
N PHE A 828 -28.02 13.31 4.87
CA PHE A 828 -26.86 14.20 4.82
C PHE A 828 -25.56 13.42 5.01
N VAL A 829 -24.75 13.36 3.94
CA VAL A 829 -23.62 12.43 3.83
C VAL A 829 -22.50 12.73 4.82
N SER A 830 -22.27 14.02 5.13
CA SER A 830 -21.08 14.45 5.88
C SER A 830 -21.19 14.30 7.40
N SER A 831 -22.39 14.43 7.99
CA SER A 831 -22.61 14.19 9.43
C SER A 831 -23.35 12.89 9.72
N GLY A 832 -23.87 12.20 8.69
CA GLY A 832 -24.71 11.02 8.86
C GLY A 832 -26.06 11.32 9.52
N SER A 833 -26.50 12.58 9.45
CA SER A 833 -27.79 13.02 9.99
C SER A 833 -28.90 12.79 8.97
N LEU A 834 -30.11 12.51 9.46
CA LEU A 834 -31.31 12.52 8.63
C LEU A 834 -31.92 13.93 8.73
N LEU A 835 -31.75 14.72 7.68
CA LEU A 835 -32.22 16.11 7.59
C LEU A 835 -33.38 16.26 6.59
N ASP A 836 -33.35 15.50 5.51
CA ASP A 836 -34.41 15.43 4.51
C ASP A 836 -35.52 14.48 4.95
N HIS A 837 -36.61 15.06 5.46
CA HIS A 837 -37.71 14.28 6.03
C HIS A 837 -38.82 14.05 4.99
N VAL A 838 -39.58 12.96 5.14
CA VAL A 838 -40.76 12.65 4.33
C VAL A 838 -41.84 12.11 5.26
N TYR A 839 -42.79 12.97 5.62
CA TYR A 839 -43.95 12.65 6.43
C TYR A 839 -45.17 12.44 5.54
N VAL A 840 -45.88 11.32 5.75
CA VAL A 840 -47.04 10.91 4.97
C VAL A 840 -48.19 10.58 5.89
N LYS A 841 -49.42 10.99 5.55
CA LYS A 841 -50.61 10.59 6.33
C LYS A 841 -50.73 9.06 6.43
N GLN A 842 -51.02 8.55 7.61
CA GLN A 842 -51.18 7.12 7.90
C GLN A 842 -52.19 6.40 6.98
N SER A 843 -53.19 7.12 6.45
CA SER A 843 -54.20 6.58 5.53
C SER A 843 -53.64 6.18 4.16
N ILE A 844 -52.53 6.78 3.73
CA ILE A 844 -51.92 6.56 2.42
C ILE A 844 -50.49 6.01 2.49
N SER A 845 -49.93 5.83 3.70
CA SER A 845 -48.56 5.35 3.90
C SER A 845 -48.29 3.99 3.25
N ASN A 846 -49.28 3.08 3.22
CA ASN A 846 -49.15 1.77 2.58
C ASN A 846 -49.08 1.83 1.03
N LYS A 847 -49.30 3.01 0.42
CA LYS A 847 -49.25 3.23 -1.03
C LYS A 847 -47.99 3.96 -1.49
N ILE A 848 -47.17 4.45 -0.56
CA ILE A 848 -45.99 5.27 -0.85
C ILE A 848 -44.76 4.55 -0.31
N GLU A 849 -43.78 4.37 -1.19
CA GLU A 849 -42.46 3.85 -0.86
C GLU A 849 -41.45 4.98 -1.04
N ALA A 850 -40.48 5.08 -0.13
CA ALA A 850 -39.42 6.07 -0.19
C ALA A 850 -38.06 5.36 -0.14
N ASN A 851 -37.20 5.66 -1.11
CA ASN A 851 -35.88 5.05 -1.24
C ASN A 851 -34.79 6.12 -1.36
N VAL A 852 -33.69 5.97 -0.63
CA VAL A 852 -32.56 6.90 -0.72
C VAL A 852 -31.65 6.49 -1.88
N VAL A 853 -31.35 7.43 -2.77
CA VAL A 853 -30.55 7.27 -3.98
C VAL A 853 -29.27 8.08 -3.84
N SER A 854 -28.13 7.39 -3.92
CA SER A 854 -26.85 8.06 -3.73
C SER A 854 -26.44 8.93 -4.90
N LEU A 855 -25.93 10.13 -4.61
CA LEU A 855 -25.49 11.09 -5.61
C LEU A 855 -23.99 11.42 -5.48
N TYR A 856 -23.33 11.69 -6.60
CA TYR A 856 -21.90 12.03 -6.63
C TYR A 856 -21.62 13.54 -6.59
N TYR A 857 -22.67 14.35 -6.72
CA TYR A 857 -22.56 15.81 -6.93
C TYR A 857 -23.31 16.64 -5.88
N SER A 858 -23.97 16.00 -4.91
CA SER A 858 -24.55 16.67 -3.74
C SER A 858 -24.01 16.06 -2.44
N ASP A 859 -23.93 16.87 -1.40
CA ASP A 859 -23.66 16.44 -0.02
C ASP A 859 -24.90 15.87 0.69
N HIS A 860 -26.05 15.93 0.00
CA HIS A 860 -27.28 15.21 0.33
C HIS A 860 -27.52 14.07 -0.66
N GLU A 861 -27.98 12.94 -0.14
CA GLU A 861 -28.55 11.87 -0.95
C GLU A 861 -29.95 12.27 -1.43
N ALA A 862 -30.33 11.85 -2.64
CA ALA A 862 -31.69 12.06 -3.12
C ALA A 862 -32.65 11.07 -2.45
N VAL A 863 -33.90 11.47 -2.24
CA VAL A 863 -34.98 10.57 -1.79
C VAL A 863 -35.97 10.42 -2.94
N LYS A 864 -36.11 9.21 -3.48
CA LYS A 864 -37.04 8.86 -4.58
C LYS A 864 -38.32 8.20 -4.06
#